data_AF-A0A4D6KYY8-F1
#
_entry.id   AF-A0A4D6KYY8-F1
#
_cell.length_a   1.000
_cell.length_b   1.000
_cell.length_c   1.000
_cell.angle_alpha   90.00
_cell.angle_beta   90.00
_cell.angle_gamma   90.00
#
_symmetry.space_group_name_H-M   'P 1'
#
loop_
_entity.id
_entity.type
_entity.pdbx_description
1 polymer ?
#
loop_
_entity_poly.entity_id
_entity_poly.type
_entity_poly.pdbx_seq_one_letter_code
_entity_poly.pdbx_strand_id
1 'polypeptide(L)'
;MESNCDCNKGFADSYMLLKPEKAGFFDLLRILTFRNISQRKFLESHAAGDFDETLAHRWLIFISILAQKLLQLLAKPLSLFGTCVEFFINFIALNGGLFSLLPNFIKGSLVLPDPKSEKYLSLIGNLDVRVKLDATHEDFKYYPALSMMASKASYENQAFLKTTVEDKWKMEFVGLFNCLNEYQGKTTTQVLIVLDKQEDRHTYVVAFRGTEPFDADAWCTDLDISWYGIPGVGRMHGGFMKALGLQKNVGWTKEVGEGDQSVPPLAYYLVRDILRKGLSENEKAKFIVTGHSLGGALSVLFGTILCLHEETLLLERLEGIYTFGQPRVGDEVYAKYMKRKLKEHCVRYCRFVYCNDLVPRLPYDDQEMMFKHFGTCLFFNRRYELEVLEEQPNKNYFSPWCMIPMMLNAMLELIRSFVIVYQIEVLRQSKASENSLFFSLPVILSLVMSGPFSRTKCMVLKPEKMSLFQLCLVLFGRDLQRVEFIVEPRLYPKWRLFSSLLVQKLLHSMANILKCSGDIIEYLLNPHASSHNNVLMLIFNCIRGKEVVNKESKNYVSIIGHLDKRVGLLDKSVKIEDPDRYNAVLSVMASKVSYENKAFVHDIVVDHWKMELVECCDYWNDCQEKATTQGFVMLDKSEEQHKYMVAFRGTELFDADAWSTDVDISWFEIPGVGRIHSGFVKALGLPLDFNKEELIWPKEIETDEKRPRAYYSIRDLLKKHLSGNDKAKFSLTGHSLGGALAILFPAMLMLHDETFLLERLEGVYTFGQPRVGNKTFASYMDKNLKHYGIKYSRFVYCNDIVPRLPFDDGILKFEHFGSCLYYDSSYNGKKVEEEPNKNYFSWKAMIPMKINALWELIRSFTIVYKYGDEYEEGWLLRFVRVLGLVLPAGIPAHGTQDYVNITRLGIPLHLD
;
A
#
# COMPACT_ATOMS: atom_id res chain seq x y z
N MET A 1 46.40 -2.17 -4.37
CA MET A 1 46.84 -1.81 -3.01
C MET A 1 45.76 -0.91 -2.43
N GLU A 2 44.79 -1.51 -1.74
CA GLU A 2 43.75 -0.77 -1.02
C GLU A 2 44.38 -0.23 0.27
N SER A 3 44.68 1.07 0.31
CA SER A 3 45.02 1.72 1.57
C SER A 3 43.74 1.88 2.39
N ASN A 4 43.71 1.23 3.55
CA ASN A 4 42.83 1.59 4.66
C ASN A 4 43.08 3.07 4.99
N CYS A 5 42.30 3.97 4.40
CA CYS A 5 42.33 5.39 4.70
C CYS A 5 41.27 5.66 5.77
N ASP A 6 41.65 5.53 7.04
CA ASP A 6 40.79 5.93 8.14
C ASP A 6 40.51 7.45 8.04
N CYS A 7 39.22 7.79 8.04
CA CYS A 7 38.69 9.15 7.98
C CYS A 7 39.24 10.00 9.14
N ASN A 8 40.01 11.05 8.85
CA ASN A 8 40.46 12.02 9.85
C ASN A 8 39.30 12.95 10.22
N LYS A 9 38.88 12.90 11.50
CA LYS A 9 37.71 13.62 12.04
C LYS A 9 38.08 14.77 12.96
N GLY A 10 39.32 15.26 12.88
CA GLY A 10 39.81 16.36 13.72
C GLY A 10 39.05 17.69 13.57
N PHE A 11 38.14 17.79 12.59
CA PHE A 11 37.24 18.94 12.41
C PHE A 11 36.02 18.95 13.34
N ALA A 12 35.69 17.82 13.98
CA ALA A 12 34.54 17.68 14.88
C ALA A 12 35.00 17.49 16.33
N ASP A 13 34.38 18.20 17.28
CA ASP A 13 34.65 18.03 18.71
C ASP A 13 34.04 16.73 19.27
N SER A 14 32.96 16.29 18.64
CA SER A 14 32.19 15.11 19.00
C SER A 14 31.49 14.54 17.77
N TYR A 15 31.21 13.24 17.75
CA TYR A 15 30.46 12.63 16.65
C TYR A 15 29.83 11.29 17.05
N MET A 16 28.81 10.89 16.30
CA MET A 16 28.21 9.55 16.31
C MET A 16 27.96 9.13 14.86
N LEU A 17 28.62 8.07 14.42
CA LEU A 17 28.54 7.60 13.03
C LEU A 17 28.09 6.14 12.98
N LEU A 18 27.01 5.90 12.24
CA LEU A 18 26.55 4.57 11.89
C LEU A 18 27.25 4.09 10.61
N LYS A 19 27.71 2.84 10.64
CA LYS A 19 28.33 2.14 9.51
C LYS A 19 27.55 0.85 9.23
N PRO A 20 26.39 0.93 8.55
CA PRO A 20 25.53 -0.24 8.30
C PRO A 20 26.24 -1.39 7.59
N GLU A 21 27.20 -1.07 6.72
CA GLU A 21 28.04 -2.03 6.00
C GLU A 21 28.84 -2.95 6.93
N LYS A 22 29.24 -2.44 8.10
CA LYS A 22 30.04 -3.18 9.10
C LYS A 22 29.19 -3.95 10.11
N ALA A 23 27.85 -3.85 10.04
CA ALA A 23 26.94 -4.55 10.94
C ALA A 23 26.59 -5.94 10.38
N GLY A 24 26.89 -7.01 11.12
CA GLY A 24 26.39 -8.36 10.81
C GLY A 24 24.95 -8.59 11.30
N PHE A 25 24.32 -9.69 10.87
CA PHE A 25 22.99 -10.08 11.36
C PHE A 25 22.94 -10.26 12.89
N PHE A 26 23.95 -10.93 13.45
CA PHE A 26 24.06 -11.13 14.90
C PHE A 26 24.39 -9.85 15.67
N ASP A 27 25.02 -8.87 15.01
CA ASP A 27 25.28 -7.57 15.62
C ASP A 27 23.98 -6.77 15.81
N LEU A 28 23.05 -6.85 14.85
CA LEU A 28 21.72 -6.22 14.95
C LEU A 28 20.90 -6.77 16.12
N LEU A 29 20.88 -8.08 16.32
CA LEU A 29 20.18 -8.71 17.46
C LEU A 29 20.81 -8.31 18.81
N ARG A 30 22.14 -8.10 18.82
CA ARG A 30 22.89 -7.69 20.01
C ARG A 30 22.63 -6.25 20.42
N ILE A 31 22.28 -5.34 19.49
CA ILE A 31 21.90 -3.94 19.79
C ILE A 31 20.71 -3.90 20.77
N LEU A 32 19.75 -4.82 20.62
CA LEU A 32 18.53 -4.85 21.42
C LEU A 32 18.71 -5.49 22.80
N THR A 33 19.80 -6.25 23.00
CA THR A 33 19.98 -7.12 24.17
C THR A 33 21.13 -6.71 25.09
N PHE A 34 22.24 -6.18 24.55
CA PHE A 34 23.44 -5.83 25.33
C PHE A 34 23.59 -4.31 25.53
N ARG A 35 24.20 -3.92 26.66
CA ARG A 35 24.71 -2.57 26.95
C ARG A 35 26.16 -2.46 26.42
N ASN A 36 26.70 -1.24 26.26
CA ASN A 36 27.96 -0.88 25.59
C ASN A 36 27.96 -1.03 24.06
N ILE A 37 27.13 -0.26 23.36
CA ILE A 37 27.08 -0.24 21.89
C ILE A 37 28.22 0.60 21.29
N SER A 38 28.71 1.60 22.01
CA SER A 38 29.80 2.49 21.57
C SER A 38 31.12 1.78 21.24
N GLN A 39 31.29 0.52 21.68
CA GLN A 39 32.47 -0.31 21.40
C GLN A 39 32.32 -1.22 20.17
N ARG A 40 31.23 -1.09 19.40
CA ARG A 40 30.92 -1.99 18.28
C ARG A 40 31.44 -1.44 16.94
N LYS A 41 31.86 -2.32 16.02
CA LYS A 41 32.46 -1.95 14.73
C LYS A 41 31.56 -1.11 13.80
N PHE A 42 30.25 -1.14 14.01
CA PHE A 42 29.25 -0.44 13.21
C PHE A 42 28.78 0.90 13.82
N LEU A 43 29.18 1.23 15.05
CA LEU A 43 28.89 2.51 15.70
C LEU A 43 30.21 3.13 16.14
N GLU A 44 30.54 4.29 15.60
CA GLU A 44 31.74 5.01 15.97
C GLU A 44 31.36 6.32 16.66
N SER A 45 31.78 6.49 17.92
CA SER A 45 31.42 7.65 18.73
C SER A 45 32.62 8.24 19.45
N HIS A 46 32.73 9.57 19.43
CA HIS A 46 33.65 10.34 20.26
C HIS A 46 32.83 11.33 21.09
N ALA A 47 32.19 10.84 22.14
CA ALA A 47 31.44 11.66 23.08
C ALA A 47 31.84 11.24 24.50
N ALA A 48 32.48 12.14 25.24
CA ALA A 48 32.81 11.92 26.64
C ALA A 48 31.51 11.92 27.46
N GLY A 49 31.09 10.75 27.94
CA GLY A 49 30.21 10.64 29.12
C GLY A 49 28.69 10.67 28.94
N ASP A 50 28.14 10.91 27.74
CA ASP A 50 26.71 11.24 27.58
C ASP A 50 25.88 10.28 26.68
N PHE A 51 26.33 9.04 26.51
CA PHE A 51 25.52 8.04 25.79
C PHE A 51 24.50 7.41 26.75
N ASP A 52 23.30 7.99 26.84
CA ASP A 52 22.19 7.36 27.57
C ASP A 52 21.71 6.14 26.76
N GLU A 53 22.17 4.94 27.12
CA GLU A 53 21.83 3.68 26.45
C GLU A 53 20.41 3.19 26.80
N THR A 54 19.44 4.10 26.75
CA THR A 54 18.03 3.76 26.91
C THR A 54 17.63 2.73 25.86
N LEU A 55 16.65 1.89 26.18
CA LEU A 55 16.17 0.88 25.24
C LEU A 55 15.62 1.54 23.95
N ALA A 56 15.03 2.73 24.06
CA ALA A 56 14.49 3.48 22.93
C ALA A 56 15.59 4.00 22.00
N HIS A 57 16.69 4.53 22.52
CA HIS A 57 17.84 4.96 21.72
C HIS A 57 18.47 3.78 20.95
N ARG A 58 18.59 2.62 21.61
CA ARG A 58 19.08 1.37 20.99
C ARG A 58 18.13 0.84 19.92
N TRP A 59 16.83 0.93 20.16
CA TRP A 59 15.79 0.55 19.21
C TRP A 59 15.82 1.43 17.95
N LEU A 60 16.04 2.74 18.11
CA LEU A 60 16.18 3.68 16.99
C LEU A 60 17.41 3.38 16.13
N ILE A 61 18.57 3.13 16.75
CA ILE A 61 19.79 2.70 16.04
C ILE A 61 19.53 1.39 15.29
N PHE A 62 18.88 0.41 15.93
CA PHE A 62 18.52 -0.85 15.30
C PHE A 62 17.64 -0.65 14.06
N ILE A 63 16.55 0.13 14.17
CA ILE A 63 15.66 0.42 13.05
C ILE A 63 16.39 1.13 11.92
N SER A 64 17.19 2.15 12.23
CA SER A 64 17.94 2.91 11.22
C SER A 64 18.89 2.00 10.44
N ILE A 65 19.71 1.18 11.12
CA ILE A 65 20.65 0.26 10.45
C ILE A 65 19.89 -0.82 9.66
N LEU A 66 18.81 -1.38 10.22
CA LEU A 66 18.00 -2.39 9.54
C LEU A 66 17.36 -1.83 8.26
N ALA A 67 16.78 -0.64 8.33
CA ALA A 67 16.15 0.02 7.19
C ALA A 67 17.16 0.38 6.11
N GLN A 68 18.32 0.93 6.49
CA GLN A 68 19.41 1.21 5.54
C GLN A 68 19.92 -0.06 4.85
N LYS A 69 20.11 -1.16 5.59
CA LYS A 69 20.49 -2.45 4.99
C LYS A 69 19.43 -3.00 4.03
N LEU A 70 18.16 -2.88 4.38
CA LEU A 70 17.06 -3.32 3.52
C LEU A 70 17.00 -2.50 2.23
N LEU A 71 17.15 -1.18 2.33
CA LEU A 71 17.19 -0.28 1.16
C LEU A 71 18.39 -0.59 0.28
N GLN A 72 19.58 -0.80 0.85
CA GLN A 72 20.78 -1.18 0.08
C GLN A 72 20.61 -2.53 -0.62
N LEU A 73 19.97 -3.51 0.02
CA LEU A 73 19.66 -4.82 -0.57
C LEU A 73 18.69 -4.68 -1.76
N LEU A 74 17.68 -3.81 -1.62
CA LEU A 74 16.61 -3.61 -2.61
C LEU A 74 16.89 -2.49 -3.60
N ALA A 75 18.05 -1.81 -3.54
CA ALA A 75 18.34 -0.61 -4.31
C ALA A 75 18.15 -0.79 -5.83
N LYS A 76 18.76 -1.83 -6.41
CA LYS A 76 18.63 -2.14 -7.84
C LYS A 76 17.20 -2.52 -8.24
N PRO A 77 16.53 -3.47 -7.55
CA PRO A 77 15.12 -3.77 -7.81
C PRO A 77 14.20 -2.55 -7.71
N LEU A 78 14.40 -1.70 -6.69
CA LEU A 78 13.58 -0.52 -6.43
C LEU A 78 13.75 0.52 -7.54
N SER A 79 14.98 0.80 -7.96
CA SER A 79 15.26 1.72 -9.06
C SER A 79 14.71 1.22 -10.40
N LEU A 80 14.82 -0.08 -10.69
CA LEU A 80 14.23 -0.68 -11.88
C LEU A 80 12.70 -0.54 -11.87
N PHE A 81 12.07 -0.84 -10.74
CA PHE A 81 10.63 -0.66 -10.56
C PHE A 81 10.21 0.80 -10.79
N GLY A 82 10.93 1.75 -10.21
CA GLY A 82 10.69 3.18 -10.42
C GLY A 82 10.77 3.59 -11.89
N THR A 83 11.80 3.13 -12.60
CA THR A 83 11.96 3.37 -14.03
C THR A 83 10.78 2.83 -14.84
N CYS A 84 10.30 1.63 -14.51
CA CYS A 84 9.12 1.04 -15.16
C CYS A 84 7.84 1.84 -14.88
N VAL A 85 7.64 2.28 -13.64
CA VAL A 85 6.48 3.09 -13.25
C VAL A 85 6.47 4.43 -13.99
N GLU A 86 7.58 5.16 -13.98
CA GLU A 86 7.69 6.45 -14.67
C GLU A 86 7.53 6.30 -16.19
N PHE A 87 8.14 5.28 -16.80
CA PHE A 87 7.93 4.98 -18.21
C PHE A 87 6.45 4.75 -18.52
N PHE A 88 5.75 3.94 -17.72
CA PHE A 88 4.35 3.61 -17.96
C PHE A 88 3.43 4.84 -17.84
N ILE A 89 3.62 5.66 -16.82
CA ILE A 89 2.83 6.87 -16.62
C ILE A 89 3.06 7.86 -17.78
N ASN A 90 4.31 8.08 -18.17
CA ASN A 90 4.64 8.95 -19.31
C ASN A 90 4.11 8.39 -20.63
N PHE A 91 4.15 7.08 -20.84
CA PHE A 91 3.61 6.45 -22.04
C PHE A 91 2.11 6.71 -22.17
N ILE A 92 1.36 6.59 -21.07
CA ILE A 92 -0.06 6.93 -21.04
C ILE A 92 -0.27 8.43 -21.33
N ALA A 93 0.49 9.30 -20.66
CA ALA A 93 0.35 10.75 -20.77
C ALA A 93 0.62 11.26 -22.20
N LEU A 94 1.72 10.83 -22.81
CA LEU A 94 2.14 11.26 -24.15
C LEU A 94 1.19 10.83 -25.27
N ASN A 95 0.42 9.77 -25.03
CA ASN A 95 -0.50 9.22 -26.02
C ASN A 95 -1.96 9.64 -25.80
N GLY A 96 -2.21 10.68 -24.99
CA GLY A 96 -3.56 11.23 -24.79
C GLY A 96 -4.43 10.43 -23.82
N GLY A 97 -3.79 9.70 -22.88
CA GLY A 97 -4.47 8.91 -21.85
C GLY A 97 -4.69 7.44 -22.24
N LEU A 98 -5.11 6.64 -21.26
CA LEU A 98 -5.18 5.19 -21.37
C LEU A 98 -6.08 4.73 -22.53
N PHE A 99 -7.21 5.41 -22.75
CA PHE A 99 -8.19 5.08 -23.79
C PHE A 99 -7.73 5.48 -25.21
N SER A 100 -6.74 6.35 -25.33
CA SER A 100 -6.22 6.85 -26.60
C SER A 100 -5.08 6.00 -27.16
N LEU A 101 -4.51 5.09 -26.36
CA LEU A 101 -3.42 4.20 -26.77
C LEU A 101 -3.79 3.27 -27.94
N LEU A 102 -4.96 2.63 -27.85
CA LEU A 102 -5.43 1.69 -28.88
C LEU A 102 -5.67 2.38 -30.23
N PRO A 103 -6.43 3.49 -30.33
CA PRO A 103 -6.61 4.19 -31.59
C PRO A 103 -5.29 4.77 -32.13
N ASN A 104 -4.39 5.24 -31.26
CA ASN A 104 -3.09 5.78 -31.71
C ASN A 104 -2.14 4.69 -32.22
N PHE A 105 -2.18 3.48 -31.65
CA PHE A 105 -1.47 2.32 -32.18
C PHE A 105 -1.97 1.94 -33.57
N ILE A 106 -3.29 1.84 -33.75
CA ILE A 106 -3.89 1.46 -35.04
C ILE A 106 -3.51 2.48 -36.13
N LYS A 107 -3.42 3.77 -35.76
CA LYS A 107 -2.97 4.85 -36.64
C LYS A 107 -1.45 4.93 -36.83
N GLY A 108 -0.66 4.09 -36.15
CA GLY A 108 0.81 4.16 -36.19
C GLY A 108 1.39 5.43 -35.55
N SER A 109 0.63 6.09 -34.69
CA SER A 109 0.94 7.40 -34.09
C SER A 109 1.39 7.32 -32.62
N LEU A 110 1.75 6.12 -32.12
CA LEU A 110 2.23 5.98 -30.74
C LEU A 110 3.55 6.69 -30.54
N VAL A 111 3.63 7.47 -29.47
CA VAL A 111 4.83 8.15 -29.02
C VAL A 111 5.43 7.35 -27.86
N LEU A 112 6.67 6.90 -28.01
CA LEU A 112 7.40 6.27 -26.91
C LEU A 112 8.03 7.35 -26.02
N PRO A 113 7.97 7.21 -24.68
CA PRO A 113 8.64 8.13 -23.76
C PRO A 113 10.15 8.05 -23.94
N ASP A 114 10.77 9.21 -24.13
CA ASP A 114 12.21 9.37 -24.06
C ASP A 114 12.55 10.09 -22.74
N PRO A 115 13.27 9.44 -21.79
CA PRO A 115 13.67 10.05 -20.52
C PRO A 115 14.47 11.35 -20.65
N LYS A 116 15.07 11.63 -21.82
CA LYS A 116 15.81 12.86 -22.11
C LYS A 116 14.96 13.95 -22.75
N SER A 117 13.69 13.68 -23.02
CA SER A 117 12.78 14.62 -23.65
C SER A 117 12.18 15.61 -22.67
N GLU A 118 11.93 16.83 -23.15
CA GLU A 118 11.15 17.86 -22.44
C GLU A 118 9.71 17.45 -22.13
N LYS A 119 9.20 16.36 -22.71
CA LYS A 119 7.84 15.88 -22.44
C LYS A 119 7.81 14.73 -21.42
N TYR A 120 8.97 14.27 -20.98
CA TYR A 120 9.08 13.23 -19.96
C TYR A 120 9.12 13.87 -18.57
N LEU A 121 8.23 13.43 -17.69
CA LEU A 121 8.11 13.88 -16.31
C LEU A 121 8.53 12.79 -15.34
N SER A 122 9.17 13.16 -14.24
CA SER A 122 9.38 12.29 -13.09
C SER A 122 8.04 11.85 -12.47
N LEU A 123 8.05 10.91 -11.53
CA LEU A 123 6.84 10.59 -10.75
C LEU A 123 6.28 11.84 -10.06
N ILE A 124 7.16 12.69 -9.50
CA ILE A 124 6.76 13.93 -8.82
C ILE A 124 6.10 14.91 -9.80
N GLY A 125 6.66 15.05 -11.00
CA GLY A 125 6.08 15.86 -12.08
C GLY A 125 4.73 15.34 -12.56
N ASN A 126 4.53 14.02 -12.57
CA ASN A 126 3.24 13.42 -12.93
C ASN A 126 2.18 13.59 -11.83
N LEU A 127 2.57 13.70 -10.55
CA LEU A 127 1.63 13.98 -9.45
C LEU A 127 1.09 15.41 -9.49
N ASP A 128 1.86 16.36 -10.01
CA ASP A 128 1.41 17.72 -10.27
C ASP A 128 2.03 18.26 -11.57
N VAL A 129 1.25 18.31 -12.64
CA VAL A 129 1.72 18.73 -13.97
C VAL A 129 1.80 20.26 -14.15
N ARG A 130 1.42 21.05 -13.15
CA ARG A 130 1.40 22.51 -13.28
C ARG A 130 2.81 23.08 -13.31
N VAL A 131 3.05 24.00 -14.25
CA VAL A 131 4.35 24.67 -14.45
C VAL A 131 4.25 26.19 -14.47
N LYS A 132 3.04 26.76 -14.41
CA LYS A 132 2.85 28.22 -14.47
C LYS A 132 3.10 28.85 -13.11
N LEU A 133 3.73 30.03 -13.12
CA LEU A 133 3.87 30.91 -11.96
C LEU A 133 2.67 31.86 -11.94
N ASP A 134 1.79 31.69 -10.95
CA ASP A 134 0.56 32.49 -10.83
C ASP A 134 0.77 33.81 -10.04
N ALA A 135 1.90 33.96 -9.36
CA ALA A 135 2.23 35.14 -8.56
C ALA A 135 3.01 36.18 -9.37
N THR A 136 2.64 37.46 -9.25
CA THR A 136 3.40 38.58 -9.83
C THR A 136 4.53 39.01 -8.89
N HIS A 137 5.58 39.63 -9.44
CA HIS A 137 6.76 40.08 -8.69
C HIS A 137 6.46 41.07 -7.55
N GLU A 138 5.33 41.79 -7.63
CA GLU A 138 4.88 42.72 -6.59
C GLU A 138 4.19 42.00 -5.41
N ASP A 139 3.80 40.73 -5.57
CA ASP A 139 3.22 39.93 -4.51
C ASP A 139 4.31 39.44 -3.55
N PHE A 140 4.10 39.62 -2.25
CA PHE A 140 4.96 39.06 -1.21
C PHE A 140 5.08 37.52 -1.29
N LYS A 141 4.13 36.86 -1.98
CA LYS A 141 4.13 35.42 -2.26
C LYS A 141 5.03 35.01 -3.43
N TYR A 142 5.57 35.96 -4.19
CA TYR A 142 6.36 35.67 -5.39
C TYR A 142 7.51 34.72 -5.12
N TYR A 143 8.43 35.08 -4.20
CA TYR A 143 9.58 34.24 -3.89
C TYR A 143 9.19 32.89 -3.29
N PRO A 144 8.25 32.78 -2.31
CA PRO A 144 7.73 31.49 -1.90
C PRO A 144 7.17 30.62 -3.04
N ALA A 145 6.38 31.20 -3.96
CA ALA A 145 5.80 30.47 -5.08
C ALA A 145 6.88 30.02 -6.06
N LEU A 146 7.80 30.90 -6.44
CA LEU A 146 8.95 30.58 -7.29
C LEU A 146 9.83 29.51 -6.66
N SER A 147 10.10 29.62 -5.36
CA SER A 147 10.87 28.64 -4.60
C SER A 147 10.24 27.26 -4.62
N MET A 148 8.92 27.15 -4.40
CA MET A 148 8.21 25.87 -4.49
C MET A 148 8.26 25.30 -5.91
N MET A 149 8.03 26.14 -6.92
CA MET A 149 8.07 25.72 -8.33
C MET A 149 9.46 25.26 -8.74
N ALA A 150 10.53 25.94 -8.31
CA ALA A 150 11.91 25.53 -8.55
C ALA A 150 12.28 24.25 -7.79
N SER A 151 11.86 24.10 -6.52
CA SER A 151 12.05 22.87 -5.74
C SER A 151 11.35 21.67 -6.37
N LYS A 152 10.14 21.86 -6.90
CA LYS A 152 9.42 20.83 -7.65
C LYS A 152 10.11 20.52 -8.99
N ALA A 153 10.50 21.55 -9.74
CA ALA A 153 11.16 21.38 -11.03
C ALA A 153 12.51 20.67 -10.90
N SER A 154 13.21 20.82 -9.77
CA SER A 154 14.51 20.17 -9.53
C SER A 154 14.51 18.63 -9.57
N TYR A 155 13.34 17.98 -9.63
CA TYR A 155 13.19 16.54 -9.85
C TYR A 155 13.21 16.14 -11.33
N GLU A 156 13.10 17.10 -12.24
CA GLU A 156 12.89 16.86 -13.66
C GLU A 156 14.19 16.84 -14.46
N ASN A 157 14.13 16.26 -15.66
CA ASN A 157 15.28 16.19 -16.54
C ASN A 157 15.67 17.57 -17.11
N GLN A 158 16.92 17.69 -17.58
CA GLN A 158 17.48 18.94 -18.06
C GLN A 158 16.71 19.57 -19.24
N ALA A 159 16.17 18.75 -20.17
CA ALA A 159 15.41 19.27 -21.31
C ALA A 159 14.09 19.90 -20.85
N PHE A 160 13.35 19.21 -19.98
CA PHE A 160 12.12 19.76 -19.39
C PHE A 160 12.39 21.06 -18.63
N LEU A 161 13.48 21.08 -17.85
CA LEU A 161 13.88 22.24 -17.07
C LEU A 161 14.21 23.44 -17.95
N LYS A 162 15.03 23.25 -18.99
CA LYS A 162 15.38 24.32 -19.91
C LYS A 162 14.14 24.93 -20.56
N THR A 163 13.27 24.09 -21.12
CA THR A 163 12.00 24.53 -21.73
C THR A 163 11.09 25.23 -20.72
N THR A 164 10.98 24.71 -19.49
CA THR A 164 10.13 25.35 -18.46
C THR A 164 10.67 26.72 -18.03
N VAL A 165 11.96 26.82 -17.77
CA VAL A 165 12.60 28.04 -17.27
C VAL A 165 12.63 29.13 -18.36
N GLU A 166 13.09 28.78 -19.57
CA GLU A 166 13.24 29.74 -20.67
C GLU A 166 11.89 30.09 -21.31
N ASP A 167 11.04 29.09 -21.61
CA ASP A 167 9.81 29.34 -22.36
C ASP A 167 8.62 29.71 -21.48
N LYS A 168 8.50 29.12 -20.29
CA LYS A 168 7.32 29.33 -19.42
C LYS A 168 7.58 30.39 -18.35
N TRP A 169 8.73 30.36 -17.68
CA TRP A 169 9.06 31.31 -16.62
C TRP A 169 9.74 32.58 -17.16
N LYS A 170 10.26 32.55 -18.40
CA LYS A 170 11.00 33.66 -19.02
C LYS A 170 12.23 34.06 -18.22
N MET A 171 12.92 33.07 -17.66
CA MET A 171 14.14 33.21 -16.86
C MET A 171 15.33 32.55 -17.58
N GLU A 172 16.53 32.86 -17.14
CA GLU A 172 17.74 32.21 -17.67
C GLU A 172 18.02 30.90 -16.94
N PHE A 173 18.20 29.83 -17.71
CA PHE A 173 18.64 28.54 -17.20
C PHE A 173 20.17 28.54 -17.03
N VAL A 174 20.65 28.61 -15.78
CA VAL A 174 22.10 28.61 -15.49
C VAL A 174 22.66 27.20 -15.57
N GLY A 175 21.97 26.21 -14.99
CA GLY A 175 22.38 24.82 -15.12
C GLY A 175 21.68 23.84 -14.17
N LEU A 176 21.82 22.56 -14.50
CA LEU A 176 21.46 21.42 -13.66
C LEU A 176 22.75 20.64 -13.38
N PHE A 177 23.09 20.47 -12.11
CA PHE A 177 24.36 19.90 -11.69
C PHE A 177 24.16 18.67 -10.82
N ASN A 178 24.88 17.59 -11.13
CA ASN A 178 24.94 16.38 -10.31
C ASN A 178 26.28 16.37 -9.54
N CYS A 179 26.19 16.38 -8.22
CA CYS A 179 27.32 16.62 -7.32
C CYS A 179 27.69 15.36 -6.53
N LEU A 180 28.98 15.19 -6.27
CA LEU A 180 29.56 14.04 -5.58
C LEU A 180 29.25 14.05 -4.09
N ASN A 181 28.92 12.86 -3.56
CA ASN A 181 29.00 12.54 -2.15
C ASN A 181 30.22 11.63 -1.93
N GLU A 182 31.30 12.18 -1.35
CA GLU A 182 32.56 11.43 -1.16
C GLU A 182 32.39 10.17 -0.31
N TYR A 183 31.45 10.18 0.63
CA TYR A 183 31.18 9.06 1.53
C TYR A 183 30.56 7.87 0.81
N GLN A 184 29.78 8.11 -0.24
CA GLN A 184 29.15 7.07 -1.05
C GLN A 184 29.88 6.81 -2.38
N GLY A 185 30.76 7.70 -2.81
CA GLY A 185 31.49 7.58 -4.09
C GLY A 185 30.59 7.71 -5.32
N LYS A 186 29.43 8.37 -5.17
CA LYS A 186 28.39 8.53 -6.21
C LYS A 186 27.88 9.96 -6.24
N THR A 187 27.30 10.37 -7.37
CA THR A 187 26.59 11.65 -7.49
C THR A 187 25.17 11.51 -6.96
N THR A 188 24.92 11.95 -5.73
CA THR A 188 23.61 11.81 -5.07
C THR A 188 22.86 13.12 -4.88
N THR A 189 23.52 14.25 -5.12
CA THR A 189 22.94 15.58 -4.89
C THR A 189 22.77 16.29 -6.23
N GLN A 190 21.53 16.65 -6.56
CA GLN A 190 21.23 17.41 -7.77
C GLN A 190 20.82 18.84 -7.40
N VAL A 191 21.33 19.81 -8.15
CA VAL A 191 21.06 21.24 -7.93
C VAL A 191 20.65 21.90 -9.24
N LEU A 192 19.50 22.57 -9.21
CA LEU A 192 19.03 23.46 -10.26
C LEU A 192 19.40 24.90 -9.89
N ILE A 193 20.04 25.62 -10.81
CA ILE A 193 20.27 27.06 -10.68
C ILE A 193 19.57 27.76 -11.84
N VAL A 194 18.72 28.73 -11.51
CA VAL A 194 18.06 29.61 -12.48
C VAL A 194 18.31 31.06 -12.11
N LEU A 195 18.24 31.96 -13.09
CA LEU A 195 18.45 33.38 -12.91
C LEU A 195 17.23 34.15 -13.43
N ASP A 196 16.49 34.76 -12.49
CA ASP A 196 15.43 35.72 -12.79
C ASP A 196 16.06 37.09 -13.07
N LYS A 197 16.11 37.47 -14.35
CA LYS A 197 16.62 38.76 -14.81
C LYS A 197 15.46 39.75 -14.97
N GLN A 198 15.46 40.81 -14.16
CA GLN A 198 14.60 41.98 -14.31
C GLN A 198 15.45 43.21 -14.67
N GLU A 199 14.83 44.26 -15.22
CA GLU A 199 15.52 45.49 -15.64
C GLU A 199 16.40 46.11 -14.53
N ASP A 200 15.97 46.00 -13.26
CA ASP A 200 16.68 46.58 -12.11
C ASP A 200 17.19 45.57 -11.06
N ARG A 201 16.89 44.27 -11.20
CA ARG A 201 17.17 43.26 -10.18
C ARG A 201 17.43 41.88 -10.78
N HIS A 202 18.58 41.29 -10.46
CA HIS A 202 18.92 39.92 -10.83
C HIS A 202 18.81 39.02 -9.59
N THR A 203 18.04 37.93 -9.67
CA THR A 203 17.90 36.99 -8.55
C THR A 203 18.24 35.57 -9.00
N TYR A 204 19.32 35.00 -8.47
CA TYR A 204 19.60 33.58 -8.63
C TYR A 204 18.69 32.77 -7.71
N VAL A 205 18.11 31.69 -8.20
CA VAL A 205 17.34 30.72 -7.43
C VAL A 205 18.09 29.40 -7.46
N VAL A 206 18.57 28.98 -6.29
CA VAL A 206 19.26 27.71 -6.11
C VAL A 206 18.28 26.71 -5.51
N ALA A 207 17.90 25.69 -6.27
CA ALA A 207 16.98 24.64 -5.84
C ALA A 207 17.71 23.30 -5.68
N PHE A 208 17.84 22.83 -4.44
CA PHE A 208 18.34 21.48 -4.15
C PHE A 208 17.21 20.46 -4.31
N ARG A 209 17.48 19.39 -5.05
CA ARG A 209 16.55 18.26 -5.20
C ARG A 209 16.39 17.51 -3.89
N GLY A 210 15.15 17.09 -3.60
CA GLY A 210 14.86 16.19 -2.49
C GLY A 210 14.99 14.71 -2.86
N THR A 211 14.36 13.87 -2.05
CA THR A 211 14.39 12.40 -2.18
C THR A 211 13.47 11.93 -3.31
N GLU A 212 14.01 11.15 -4.25
CA GLU A 212 13.19 10.44 -5.23
C GLU A 212 12.55 9.19 -4.62
N PRO A 213 11.28 8.87 -4.92
CA PRO A 213 10.56 7.75 -4.29
C PRO A 213 11.28 6.40 -4.41
N PHE A 214 12.05 6.20 -5.49
CA PHE A 214 12.71 4.95 -5.83
C PHE A 214 14.24 4.99 -5.70
N ASP A 215 14.79 6.05 -5.09
CA ASP A 215 16.23 6.19 -4.85
C ASP A 215 16.62 5.75 -3.44
N ALA A 216 17.07 4.50 -3.33
CA ALA A 216 17.48 3.91 -2.06
C ALA A 216 18.65 4.64 -1.39
N ASP A 217 19.57 5.25 -2.15
CA ASP A 217 20.73 5.97 -1.60
C ASP A 217 20.28 7.29 -0.95
N ALA A 218 19.32 7.99 -1.56
CA ALA A 218 18.68 9.17 -0.98
C ALA A 218 17.90 8.81 0.30
N TRP A 219 17.09 7.74 0.28
CA TRP A 219 16.40 7.25 1.47
C TRP A 219 17.36 6.84 2.60
N CYS A 220 18.51 6.24 2.28
CA CYS A 220 19.52 5.91 3.29
C CYS A 220 20.08 7.17 3.96
N THR A 221 20.23 8.27 3.20
CA THR A 221 20.68 9.56 3.72
C THR A 221 19.68 10.16 4.70
N ASP A 222 18.38 10.03 4.40
CA ASP A 222 17.28 10.51 5.27
C ASP A 222 17.14 9.69 6.56
N LEU A 223 17.47 8.39 6.50
CA LEU A 223 17.41 7.48 7.64
C LEU A 223 18.70 7.43 8.46
N ASP A 224 19.77 8.11 8.02
CA ASP A 224 21.07 8.13 8.69
C ASP A 224 21.05 9.05 9.92
N ILE A 225 20.74 8.52 11.10
CA ILE A 225 20.72 9.29 12.36
C ILE A 225 22.09 9.71 12.88
N SER A 226 23.17 9.51 12.10
CA SER A 226 24.52 9.96 12.43
C SER A 226 24.59 11.49 12.57
N TRP A 227 25.55 11.99 13.35
CA TRP A 227 25.78 13.42 13.51
C TRP A 227 27.26 13.76 13.78
N TYR A 228 27.62 15.00 13.47
CA TYR A 228 28.91 15.62 13.81
C TYR A 228 28.68 16.88 14.64
N GLY A 229 29.39 17.00 15.77
CA GLY A 229 29.49 18.22 16.56
C GLY A 229 30.55 19.14 15.98
N ILE A 230 30.13 20.29 15.47
CA ILE A 230 31.04 21.30 14.93
C ILE A 230 31.31 22.36 16.01
N PRO A 231 32.59 22.62 16.35
CA PRO A 231 32.96 23.57 17.38
C PRO A 231 32.28 24.93 17.19
N GLY A 232 31.60 25.42 18.22
CA GLY A 232 30.92 26.72 18.22
C GLY A 232 29.62 26.80 17.39
N VAL A 233 29.24 25.72 16.70
CA VAL A 233 28.00 25.63 15.91
C VAL A 233 26.98 24.71 16.57
N GLY A 234 27.38 23.50 16.98
CA GLY A 234 26.48 22.48 17.53
C GLY A 234 26.49 21.17 16.74
N ARG A 235 25.62 20.22 17.10
CA ARG A 235 25.50 18.93 16.40
C ARG A 235 24.65 19.08 15.14
N MET A 236 25.17 18.58 14.02
CA MET A 236 24.51 18.60 12.72
C MET A 236 24.39 17.18 12.14
N HIS A 237 23.32 16.94 11.40
CA HIS A 237 22.99 15.65 10.82
C HIS A 237 24.03 15.21 9.77
N GLY A 238 24.66 14.06 10.01
CA GLY A 238 25.78 13.55 9.23
C GLY A 238 25.39 13.21 7.79
N GLY A 239 24.23 12.57 7.57
CA GLY A 239 23.74 12.26 6.22
C GLY A 239 23.65 13.50 5.32
N PHE A 240 22.97 14.55 5.79
CA PHE A 240 22.79 15.81 5.06
C PHE A 240 24.12 16.56 4.83
N MET A 241 25.04 16.55 5.79
CA MET A 241 26.38 17.13 5.60
C MET A 241 27.17 16.42 4.50
N LYS A 242 27.16 15.07 4.49
CA LYS A 242 27.81 14.25 3.45
C LYS A 242 27.21 14.54 2.07
N ALA A 243 25.88 14.64 1.98
CA ALA A 243 25.18 14.96 0.74
C ALA A 243 25.48 16.37 0.22
N LEU A 244 25.63 17.37 1.09
CA LEU A 244 25.96 18.74 0.67
C LEU A 244 27.42 18.88 0.21
N GLY A 245 28.34 18.02 0.67
CA GLY A 245 29.74 18.01 0.24
C GLY A 245 30.77 18.05 1.37
N LEU A 246 30.46 17.50 2.54
CA LEU A 246 31.46 17.27 3.59
C LEU A 246 32.56 16.36 3.05
N GLN A 247 33.82 16.74 3.26
CA GLN A 247 34.98 15.95 2.81
C GLN A 247 35.43 14.94 3.88
N LYS A 248 35.88 13.76 3.47
CA LYS A 248 36.23 12.64 4.39
C LYS A 248 37.34 12.96 5.38
N ASN A 249 38.38 13.68 4.98
CA ASN A 249 39.61 13.80 5.79
C ASN A 249 39.86 15.20 6.36
N VAL A 250 39.21 16.20 5.77
CA VAL A 250 39.49 17.62 6.07
C VAL A 250 38.24 18.39 6.51
N GLY A 251 37.06 17.78 6.43
CA GLY A 251 35.81 18.39 6.85
C GLY A 251 35.33 19.51 5.92
N TRP A 252 35.10 20.69 6.48
CA TRP A 252 34.62 21.88 5.76
C TRP A 252 35.75 22.90 5.53
N THR A 253 36.70 22.59 4.64
CA THR A 253 37.77 23.55 4.29
C THR A 253 37.19 24.77 3.59
N LYS A 254 37.76 25.95 3.83
CA LYS A 254 37.28 27.17 3.16
C LYS A 254 37.55 27.15 1.66
N GLU A 255 38.62 26.50 1.20
CA GLU A 255 38.86 26.28 -0.22
C GLU A 255 39.16 24.79 -0.45
N VAL A 256 38.84 24.32 -1.65
CA VAL A 256 39.21 22.98 -2.13
C VAL A 256 40.44 23.16 -3.01
N GLY A 257 41.46 22.29 -2.87
CA GLY A 257 42.62 22.34 -3.76
C GLY A 257 42.22 22.12 -5.22
N GLU A 258 43.08 22.47 -6.19
CA GLU A 258 42.88 22.16 -7.60
C GLU A 258 42.77 20.64 -7.79
N GLY A 259 41.54 20.13 -7.74
CA GLY A 259 41.22 18.74 -7.95
C GLY A 259 41.27 18.37 -9.43
N ASP A 260 41.40 17.09 -9.71
CA ASP A 260 41.26 16.56 -11.06
C ASP A 260 39.88 16.94 -11.63
N GLN A 261 39.85 17.62 -12.79
CA GLN A 261 38.62 18.01 -13.49
C GLN A 261 37.73 16.82 -13.88
N SER A 262 38.26 15.59 -13.80
CA SER A 262 37.52 14.35 -14.03
C SER A 262 36.55 13.98 -12.90
N VAL A 263 36.73 14.53 -11.69
CA VAL A 263 35.91 14.19 -10.52
C VAL A 263 34.69 15.14 -10.43
N PRO A 264 33.46 14.62 -10.28
CA PRO A 264 32.29 15.46 -10.12
C PRO A 264 32.41 16.39 -8.90
N PRO A 265 31.93 17.64 -8.99
CA PRO A 265 32.14 18.64 -7.94
C PRO A 265 31.27 18.37 -6.70
N LEU A 266 31.67 18.94 -5.57
CA LEU A 266 30.90 18.94 -4.32
C LEU A 266 29.85 20.06 -4.34
N ALA A 267 28.62 19.78 -3.89
CA ALA A 267 27.49 20.68 -4.11
C ALA A 267 27.66 22.06 -3.48
N TYR A 268 28.13 22.15 -2.23
CA TYR A 268 28.40 23.43 -1.57
C TYR A 268 29.37 24.30 -2.35
N TYR A 269 30.54 23.76 -2.69
CA TYR A 269 31.61 24.52 -3.33
C TYR A 269 31.22 24.94 -4.75
N LEU A 270 30.60 24.04 -5.53
CA LEU A 270 30.09 24.36 -6.86
C LEU A 270 29.12 25.54 -6.83
N VAL A 271 28.09 25.46 -5.99
CA VAL A 271 27.06 26.51 -5.88
C VAL A 271 27.67 27.81 -5.39
N ARG A 272 28.54 27.73 -4.37
CA ARG A 272 29.26 28.89 -3.82
C ARG A 272 30.07 29.59 -4.90
N ASP A 273 30.82 28.86 -5.72
CA ASP A 273 31.72 29.43 -6.72
C ASP A 273 30.93 30.03 -7.91
N ILE A 274 29.84 29.37 -8.34
CA ILE A 274 28.91 29.93 -9.33
C ILE A 274 28.30 31.25 -8.82
N LEU A 275 27.85 31.28 -7.58
CA LEU A 275 27.28 32.49 -6.97
C LEU A 275 28.34 33.57 -6.75
N ARG A 276 29.52 33.24 -6.24
CA ARG A 276 30.64 34.20 -6.09
C ARG A 276 30.93 34.89 -7.41
N LYS A 277 31.05 34.12 -8.50
CA LYS A 277 31.26 34.66 -9.84
C LYS A 277 30.09 35.55 -10.28
N GLY A 278 28.87 35.03 -10.28
CA GLY A 278 27.70 35.76 -10.78
C GLY A 278 27.37 37.04 -9.99
N LEU A 279 27.58 37.03 -8.66
CA LEU A 279 27.35 38.19 -7.80
C LEU A 279 28.49 39.21 -7.87
N SER A 280 29.72 38.78 -8.19
CA SER A 280 30.83 39.71 -8.45
C SER A 280 30.68 40.48 -9.76
N GLU A 281 30.00 39.89 -10.75
CA GLU A 281 29.74 40.51 -12.05
C GLU A 281 28.55 41.50 -12.01
N ASN A 282 27.69 41.44 -10.98
CA ASN A 282 26.57 42.35 -10.80
C ASN A 282 26.34 42.67 -9.32
N GLU A 283 26.70 43.88 -8.91
CA GLU A 283 26.60 44.34 -7.51
C GLU A 283 25.17 44.34 -6.94
N LYS A 284 24.15 44.46 -7.79
CA LYS A 284 22.72 44.43 -7.41
C LYS A 284 22.13 43.01 -7.42
N ALA A 285 22.87 42.01 -7.90
CA ALA A 285 22.38 40.65 -7.93
C ALA A 285 22.24 40.08 -6.51
N LYS A 286 21.19 39.29 -6.32
CA LYS A 286 20.90 38.58 -5.07
C LYS A 286 20.61 37.13 -5.36
N PHE A 287 20.46 36.32 -4.33
CA PHE A 287 20.02 34.94 -4.50
C PHE A 287 19.10 34.46 -3.39
N ILE A 288 18.30 33.45 -3.71
CA ILE A 288 17.51 32.66 -2.77
C ILE A 288 17.89 31.19 -2.87
N VAL A 289 17.75 30.48 -1.76
CA VAL A 289 18.03 29.04 -1.68
C VAL A 289 16.75 28.32 -1.28
N THR A 290 16.43 27.22 -1.98
CA THR A 290 15.19 26.48 -1.79
C THR A 290 15.36 24.99 -1.96
N GLY A 291 14.44 24.22 -1.38
CA GLY A 291 14.40 22.78 -1.51
C GLY A 291 13.18 22.16 -0.87
N HIS A 292 12.78 21.00 -1.39
CA HIS A 292 11.71 20.16 -0.85
C HIS A 292 12.31 18.92 -0.18
N SER A 293 11.73 18.47 0.94
CA SER A 293 12.20 17.29 1.70
C SER A 293 13.69 17.40 2.05
N LEU A 294 14.52 16.39 1.72
CA LEU A 294 15.99 16.42 1.82
C LEU A 294 16.60 17.71 1.24
N GLY A 295 16.10 18.19 0.10
CA GLY A 295 16.60 19.41 -0.53
C GLY A 295 16.43 20.65 0.35
N GLY A 296 15.36 20.69 1.16
CA GLY A 296 15.16 21.75 2.15
C GLY A 296 16.23 21.70 3.25
N ALA A 297 16.63 20.50 3.70
CA ALA A 297 17.72 20.34 4.66
C ALA A 297 19.05 20.85 4.10
N LEU A 298 19.33 20.51 2.82
CA LEU A 298 20.52 20.99 2.12
C LEU A 298 20.52 22.52 1.95
N SER A 299 19.35 23.14 1.74
CA SER A 299 19.23 24.59 1.61
C SER A 299 19.63 25.36 2.87
N VAL A 300 19.15 24.90 4.04
CA VAL A 300 19.50 25.54 5.31
C VAL A 300 20.94 25.21 5.73
N LEU A 301 21.43 24.01 5.42
CA LEU A 301 22.85 23.67 5.62
C LEU A 301 23.76 24.51 4.72
N PHE A 302 23.39 24.77 3.48
CA PHE A 302 24.16 25.65 2.59
C PHE A 302 24.37 27.03 3.25
N GLY A 303 23.30 27.64 3.75
CA GLY A 303 23.39 28.89 4.52
C GLY A 303 24.24 28.77 5.79
N THR A 304 24.22 27.61 6.46
CA THR A 304 25.07 27.33 7.62
C THR A 304 26.54 27.33 7.27
N ILE A 305 26.93 26.64 6.19
CA ILE A 305 28.34 26.55 5.80
C ILE A 305 28.85 27.91 5.27
N LEU A 306 28.00 28.71 4.62
CA LEU A 306 28.35 30.11 4.30
C LEU A 306 28.68 30.93 5.57
N CYS A 307 27.89 30.76 6.64
CA CYS A 307 28.16 31.41 7.92
C CYS A 307 29.46 30.89 8.57
N LEU A 308 29.72 29.58 8.47
CA LEU A 308 30.92 28.94 8.99
C LEU A 308 32.20 29.38 8.25
N HIS A 309 32.10 29.59 6.94
CA HIS A 309 33.22 30.06 6.10
C HIS A 309 33.36 31.58 6.09
N GLU A 310 32.45 32.31 6.75
CA GLU A 310 32.43 33.78 6.77
C GLU A 310 32.40 34.38 5.35
N GLU A 311 31.54 33.83 4.48
CA GLU A 311 31.36 34.28 3.09
C GLU A 311 30.59 35.61 3.03
N THR A 312 31.25 36.72 3.37
CA THR A 312 30.63 38.05 3.52
C THR A 312 29.80 38.47 2.31
N LEU A 313 30.34 38.39 1.10
CA LEU A 313 29.64 38.74 -0.14
C LEU A 313 28.35 37.94 -0.32
N LEU A 314 28.41 36.61 -0.10
CA LEU A 314 27.24 35.74 -0.28
C LEU A 314 26.22 35.97 0.83
N LEU A 315 26.64 36.14 2.07
CA LEU A 315 25.75 36.39 3.20
C LEU A 315 25.00 37.72 3.06
N GLU A 316 25.65 38.77 2.57
CA GLU A 316 25.03 40.07 2.30
C GLU A 316 24.04 40.05 1.12
N ARG A 317 24.20 39.11 0.19
CA ARG A 317 23.37 38.98 -1.02
C ARG A 317 22.35 37.85 -0.96
N LEU A 318 22.30 37.11 0.15
CA LEU A 318 21.32 36.07 0.42
C LEU A 318 19.99 36.71 0.84
N GLU A 319 19.05 36.78 -0.10
CA GLU A 319 17.73 37.39 0.12
C GLU A 319 16.83 36.52 1.00
N GLY A 320 16.93 35.19 0.89
CA GLY A 320 16.18 34.30 1.74
C GLY A 320 16.37 32.81 1.47
N ILE A 321 15.97 32.03 2.46
CA ILE A 321 15.92 30.56 2.43
C ILE A 321 14.46 30.13 2.61
N TYR A 322 13.90 29.46 1.61
CA TYR A 322 12.52 28.98 1.62
C TYR A 322 12.51 27.46 1.49
N THR A 323 11.93 26.75 2.44
CA THR A 323 12.01 25.28 2.47
C THR A 323 10.64 24.66 2.62
N PHE A 324 10.44 23.49 2.01
CA PHE A 324 9.14 22.81 1.95
C PHE A 324 9.28 21.39 2.48
N GLY A 325 8.52 21.03 3.51
CA GLY A 325 8.62 19.70 4.11
C GLY A 325 10.02 19.40 4.69
N GLN A 326 10.74 20.44 5.16
CA GLN A 326 12.13 20.31 5.62
C GLN A 326 12.24 19.43 6.88
N PRO A 327 13.10 18.40 6.91
CA PRO A 327 13.41 17.67 8.15
C PRO A 327 14.22 18.53 9.13
N ARG A 328 14.39 18.04 10.36
CA ARG A 328 15.27 18.68 11.35
C ARG A 328 16.74 18.42 11.00
N VAL A 329 17.59 19.42 11.20
CA VAL A 329 18.95 19.42 10.64
C VAL A 329 20.05 19.39 11.70
N GLY A 330 19.80 19.96 12.88
CA GLY A 330 20.76 19.95 13.98
C GLY A 330 20.09 20.14 15.33
N ASP A 331 20.90 20.20 16.39
CA ASP A 331 20.45 20.31 17.77
C ASP A 331 20.03 21.73 18.18
N GLU A 332 19.69 21.91 19.47
CA GLU A 332 19.32 23.21 20.04
C GLU A 332 20.47 24.25 19.95
N VAL A 333 21.73 23.81 20.04
CA VAL A 333 22.89 24.71 19.93
C VAL A 333 23.00 25.24 18.50
N TYR A 334 22.87 24.34 17.52
CA TYR A 334 22.79 24.69 16.10
C TYR A 334 21.61 25.62 15.79
N ALA A 335 20.43 25.32 16.34
CA ALA A 335 19.24 26.17 16.19
C ALA A 335 19.49 27.60 16.69
N LYS A 336 20.12 27.76 17.86
CA LYS A 336 20.48 29.08 18.41
C LYS A 336 21.55 29.79 17.57
N TYR A 337 22.58 29.05 17.14
CA TYR A 337 23.63 29.57 16.25
C TYR A 337 23.03 30.16 14.98
N MET A 338 22.17 29.39 14.29
CA MET A 338 21.55 29.84 13.04
C MET A 338 20.53 30.95 13.23
N LYS A 339 19.69 30.93 14.28
CA LYS A 339 18.80 32.06 14.60
C LYS A 339 19.58 33.36 14.75
N ARG A 340 20.73 33.31 15.41
CA ARG A 340 21.61 34.47 15.58
C ARG A 340 22.21 34.91 14.25
N LYS A 341 22.83 34.00 13.49
CA LYS A 341 23.51 34.33 12.23
C LYS A 341 22.57 34.86 11.15
N LEU A 342 21.40 34.26 10.98
CA LEU A 342 20.40 34.75 10.03
C LEU A 342 19.89 36.15 10.42
N LYS A 343 19.76 36.43 11.72
CA LYS A 343 19.39 37.77 12.21
C LYS A 343 20.52 38.79 12.00
N GLU A 344 21.78 38.42 12.26
CA GLU A 344 22.96 39.25 12.03
C GLU A 344 23.05 39.70 10.56
N HIS A 345 22.72 38.83 9.61
CA HIS A 345 22.77 39.10 8.17
C HIS A 345 21.42 39.48 7.54
N CYS A 346 20.36 39.72 8.34
CA CYS A 346 19.02 40.07 7.86
C CYS A 346 18.40 39.08 6.85
N VAL A 347 18.76 37.79 6.93
CA VAL A 347 18.30 36.75 5.99
C VAL A 347 16.91 36.25 6.39
N ARG A 348 15.97 36.26 5.44
CA ARG A 348 14.63 35.70 5.66
C ARG A 348 14.68 34.17 5.58
N TYR A 349 14.15 33.49 6.60
CA TYR A 349 14.03 32.03 6.60
C TYR A 349 12.61 31.58 6.93
N CYS A 350 11.98 30.88 5.99
CA CYS A 350 10.63 30.36 6.12
C CYS A 350 10.58 28.86 5.84
N ARG A 351 9.96 28.11 6.75
CA ARG A 351 9.66 26.68 6.58
C ARG A 351 8.17 26.49 6.29
N PHE A 352 7.84 25.85 5.18
CA PHE A 352 6.47 25.50 4.81
C PHE A 352 6.20 24.05 5.21
N VAL A 353 5.14 23.85 6.00
CA VAL A 353 4.72 22.52 6.46
C VAL A 353 3.26 22.33 6.10
N TYR A 354 2.95 21.26 5.36
CA TYR A 354 1.58 20.93 5.00
C TYR A 354 1.05 19.82 5.91
N CYS A 355 0.01 20.11 6.68
CA CYS A 355 -0.80 19.13 7.39
C CYS A 355 0.04 18.11 8.18
N ASN A 356 -0.21 16.83 7.95
CA ASN A 356 0.47 15.72 8.61
C ASN A 356 1.68 15.22 7.80
N ASP A 357 2.43 16.10 7.15
CA ASP A 357 3.69 15.75 6.51
C ASP A 357 4.66 15.09 7.50
N LEU A 358 5.12 13.87 7.22
CA LEU A 358 6.02 13.13 8.09
C LEU A 358 7.40 13.78 8.18
N VAL A 359 7.90 14.35 7.07
CA VAL A 359 9.32 14.71 6.93
C VAL A 359 9.75 15.79 7.94
N PRO A 360 9.00 16.88 8.16
CA PRO A 360 9.35 17.87 9.18
C PRO A 360 9.38 17.35 10.61
N ARG A 361 8.82 16.17 10.88
CA ARG A 361 8.75 15.58 12.21
C ARG A 361 9.89 14.60 12.47
N LEU A 362 10.83 14.47 11.52
CA LEU A 362 12.02 13.63 11.60
C LEU A 362 13.30 14.48 11.42
N PRO A 363 14.43 14.09 12.05
CA PRO A 363 14.52 13.21 13.22
C PRO A 363 13.69 13.72 14.42
N TYR A 364 13.47 12.88 15.44
CA TYR A 364 12.62 13.26 16.57
C TYR A 364 13.20 14.39 17.40
N ASP A 365 12.29 15.22 17.92
CA ASP A 365 12.56 16.17 18.98
C ASP A 365 12.22 15.53 20.34
N ASP A 366 13.13 14.68 20.82
CA ASP A 366 13.10 14.11 22.18
C ASP A 366 14.49 14.21 22.83
N GLN A 367 14.58 13.82 24.10
CA GLN A 367 15.85 13.84 24.84
C GLN A 367 16.92 12.91 24.24
N GLU A 368 16.54 11.99 23.34
CA GLU A 368 17.42 10.95 22.81
C GLU A 368 18.03 11.34 21.46
N MET A 369 17.29 12.03 20.59
CA MET A 369 17.73 12.49 19.27
C MET A 369 18.15 13.96 19.26
N MET A 370 17.61 14.79 20.16
CA MET A 370 18.02 16.18 20.41
C MET A 370 17.94 17.15 19.23
N PHE A 371 17.36 16.75 18.08
CA PHE A 371 17.23 17.59 16.89
C PHE A 371 16.09 18.60 17.05
N LYS A 372 16.31 19.83 16.59
CA LYS A 372 15.40 20.96 16.75
C LYS A 372 15.15 21.70 15.45
N HIS A 373 13.94 22.24 15.34
CA HIS A 373 13.61 23.22 14.31
C HIS A 373 13.91 24.65 14.80
N PHE A 374 14.09 25.56 13.85
CA PHE A 374 14.20 26.99 14.12
C PHE A 374 13.57 27.82 12.99
N GLY A 375 13.49 29.14 13.20
CA GLY A 375 12.86 30.06 12.24
C GLY A 375 11.34 29.93 12.19
N THR A 376 10.74 30.69 11.27
CA THR A 376 9.28 30.79 11.11
C THR A 376 8.71 29.56 10.42
N CYS A 377 7.73 28.89 11.03
CA CYS A 377 6.96 27.81 10.42
C CYS A 377 5.63 28.36 9.87
N LEU A 378 5.42 28.20 8.57
CA LEU A 378 4.17 28.48 7.87
C LEU A 378 3.44 27.15 7.70
N PHE A 379 2.54 26.85 8.63
CA PHE A 379 1.77 25.62 8.66
C PHE A 379 0.46 25.80 7.88
N PHE A 380 0.19 24.89 6.95
CA PHE A 380 -1.07 24.85 6.22
C PHE A 380 -1.88 23.64 6.65
N ASN A 381 -3.11 23.86 7.11
CA ASN A 381 -4.01 22.76 7.45
C ASN A 381 -4.67 22.18 6.18
N ARG A 382 -5.49 21.13 6.34
CA ARG A 382 -6.19 20.44 5.23
C ARG A 382 -7.15 21.31 4.41
N ARG A 383 -7.48 22.51 4.89
CA ARG A 383 -8.31 23.52 4.19
C ARG A 383 -7.45 24.56 3.46
N TYR A 384 -6.12 24.41 3.48
CA TYR A 384 -5.15 25.41 3.04
C TYR A 384 -5.20 26.73 3.81
N GLU A 385 -5.70 26.70 5.05
CA GLU A 385 -5.62 27.86 5.95
C GLU A 385 -4.21 27.91 6.55
N LEU A 386 -3.63 29.12 6.55
CA LEU A 386 -2.27 29.38 7.06
C LEU A 386 -2.31 29.67 8.57
N GLU A 387 -1.43 29.00 9.30
CA GLU A 387 -1.08 29.29 10.68
C GLU A 387 0.42 29.55 10.77
N VAL A 388 0.82 30.65 11.43
CA VAL A 388 2.24 30.99 11.64
C VAL A 388 2.64 30.51 13.03
N LEU A 389 3.55 29.54 13.10
CA LEU A 389 3.95 28.84 14.31
C LEU A 389 5.48 28.84 14.46
N GLU A 390 5.98 28.61 15.68
CA GLU A 390 7.41 28.30 15.87
C GLU A 390 7.72 26.83 15.51
N GLU A 391 6.81 25.93 15.88
CA GLU A 391 6.89 24.50 15.58
C GLU A 391 5.51 23.97 15.15
N GLN A 392 5.51 23.02 14.21
CA GLN A 392 4.29 22.42 13.68
C GLN A 392 3.55 21.57 14.74
N PRO A 393 2.22 21.42 14.65
CA PRO A 393 1.45 20.55 15.55
C PRO A 393 1.94 19.10 15.49
N ASN A 394 1.86 18.38 16.61
CA ASN A 394 2.35 17.00 16.74
C ASN A 394 3.81 16.87 16.28
N LYS A 395 4.71 17.58 16.98
CA LYS A 395 6.13 17.71 16.61
C LYS A 395 6.87 16.38 16.40
N ASN A 396 6.44 15.32 17.08
CA ASN A 396 6.87 13.95 16.83
C ASN A 396 5.68 13.13 16.32
N TYR A 397 5.85 12.51 15.15
CA TYR A 397 4.75 11.88 14.39
C TYR A 397 4.13 10.66 15.10
N PHE A 398 4.94 9.91 15.86
CA PHE A 398 4.56 8.61 16.42
C PHE A 398 4.12 8.69 17.88
N SER A 399 3.18 9.58 18.19
CA SER A 399 2.38 9.48 19.41
C SER A 399 1.13 8.65 19.13
N PRO A 400 0.86 7.55 19.87
CA PRO A 400 -0.35 6.73 19.68
C PRO A 400 -1.65 7.54 19.72
N TRP A 401 -1.68 8.63 20.47
CA TRP A 401 -2.83 9.54 20.60
C TRP A 401 -3.06 10.43 19.37
N CYS A 402 -2.01 10.68 18.57
CA CYS A 402 -2.07 11.56 17.40
C CYS A 402 -2.43 10.80 16.11
N MET A 403 -2.29 9.47 16.05
CA MET A 403 -2.58 8.68 14.85
C MET A 403 -4.06 8.73 14.41
N ILE A 404 -5.00 8.82 15.36
CA ILE A 404 -6.45 8.86 15.09
C ILE A 404 -6.85 10.12 14.30
N PRO A 405 -6.56 11.35 14.76
CA PRO A 405 -6.85 12.54 13.97
C PRO A 405 -6.06 12.58 12.66
N MET A 406 -4.90 11.93 12.57
CA MET A 406 -4.10 11.87 11.35
C MET A 406 -4.74 10.99 10.26
N MET A 407 -5.21 9.78 10.60
CA MET A 407 -5.95 8.92 9.68
C MET A 407 -7.28 9.57 9.25
N LEU A 408 -8.01 10.18 10.17
CA LEU A 408 -9.23 10.93 9.85
C LEU A 408 -8.92 12.08 8.87
N ASN A 409 -7.86 12.84 9.11
CA ASN A 409 -7.41 13.88 8.19
C ASN A 409 -7.03 13.31 6.82
N ALA A 410 -6.36 12.17 6.74
CA ALA A 410 -6.03 11.53 5.46
C ALA A 410 -7.28 11.11 4.66
N MET A 411 -8.27 10.52 5.31
CA MET A 411 -9.56 10.19 4.66
C MET A 411 -10.27 11.45 4.17
N LEU A 412 -10.23 12.52 4.98
CA LEU A 412 -10.86 13.79 4.66
C LEU A 412 -10.12 14.59 3.57
N GLU A 413 -8.82 14.39 3.41
CA GLU A 413 -8.01 14.89 2.28
C GLU A 413 -8.37 14.16 0.99
N LEU A 414 -8.50 12.82 1.05
CA LEU A 414 -8.96 12.02 -0.08
C LEU A 414 -10.37 12.44 -0.53
N ILE A 415 -11.29 12.65 0.41
CA ILE A 415 -12.63 13.19 0.06
C ILE A 415 -12.50 14.56 -0.60
N ARG A 416 -11.64 15.45 -0.06
CA ARG A 416 -11.44 16.79 -0.61
C ARG A 416 -10.84 16.77 -2.02
N SER A 417 -9.95 15.82 -2.35
CA SER A 417 -9.35 15.73 -3.69
C SER A 417 -10.39 15.48 -4.78
N PHE A 418 -11.51 14.80 -4.46
CA PHE A 418 -12.62 14.61 -5.38
C PHE A 418 -13.59 15.81 -5.43
N VAL A 419 -13.69 16.61 -4.36
CA VAL A 419 -14.70 17.66 -4.21
C VAL A 419 -14.16 19.07 -4.52
N ILE A 420 -12.86 19.30 -4.42
CA ILE A 420 -12.26 20.63 -4.57
C ILE A 420 -12.53 21.27 -5.94
N VAL A 421 -12.57 20.46 -7.01
CA VAL A 421 -12.90 20.95 -8.35
C VAL A 421 -14.32 21.53 -8.39
N TYR A 422 -15.28 20.85 -7.75
CA TYR A 422 -16.66 21.30 -7.68
C TYR A 422 -16.81 22.57 -6.82
N GLN A 423 -16.10 22.64 -5.69
CA GLN A 423 -16.10 23.85 -4.85
C GLN A 423 -15.50 25.06 -5.57
N ILE A 424 -14.41 24.87 -6.31
CA ILE A 424 -13.81 25.94 -7.12
C ILE A 424 -14.77 26.37 -8.23
N GLU A 425 -15.43 25.44 -8.92
CA GLU A 425 -16.40 25.75 -9.97
C GLU A 425 -17.61 26.53 -9.42
N VAL A 426 -18.15 26.13 -8.27
CA VAL A 426 -19.24 26.82 -7.57
C VAL A 426 -18.81 28.22 -7.10
N LEU A 427 -17.59 28.38 -6.57
CA LEU A 427 -17.05 29.69 -6.18
C LEU A 427 -16.73 30.58 -7.38
N ARG A 428 -16.34 30.01 -8.53
CA ARG A 428 -16.16 30.73 -9.79
C ARG A 428 -17.49 31.23 -10.33
N GLN A 429 -18.54 30.39 -10.26
CA GLN A 429 -19.89 30.76 -10.64
C GLN A 429 -20.48 31.81 -9.68
N SER A 430 -20.21 31.73 -8.37
CA SER A 430 -20.69 32.73 -7.40
C SER A 430 -19.99 34.08 -7.53
N LYS A 431 -18.71 34.12 -7.91
CA LYS A 431 -18.00 35.37 -8.23
C LYS A 431 -18.35 35.95 -9.60
N ALA A 432 -18.79 35.11 -10.54
CA ALA A 432 -19.29 35.56 -11.84
C ALA A 432 -20.75 36.05 -11.77
N SER A 433 -21.49 35.74 -10.71
CA SER A 433 -22.92 36.03 -10.57
C SER A 433 -23.26 37.16 -9.59
N GLU A 434 -22.37 38.13 -9.38
CA GLU A 434 -22.73 39.34 -8.60
C GLU A 434 -23.69 40.30 -9.35
N ASN A 435 -24.11 39.96 -10.58
CA ASN A 435 -25.21 40.63 -11.27
C ASN A 435 -26.06 39.63 -12.06
N SER A 436 -27.00 38.95 -11.40
CA SER A 436 -28.39 38.74 -11.88
C SER A 436 -29.09 37.59 -11.13
N LEU A 437 -30.41 37.75 -11.01
CA LEU A 437 -31.38 37.03 -10.20
C LEU A 437 -31.33 35.49 -10.21
N PHE A 438 -31.73 34.95 -9.05
CA PHE A 438 -32.60 33.77 -8.86
C PHE A 438 -33.04 33.06 -10.14
N PHE A 439 -32.58 31.82 -10.33
CA PHE A 439 -33.29 30.86 -11.17
C PHE A 439 -33.45 29.51 -10.47
N SER A 440 -34.71 29.25 -10.14
CA SER A 440 -35.31 27.95 -9.82
C SER A 440 -35.12 26.95 -10.96
N LEU A 441 -34.75 25.71 -10.65
CA LEU A 441 -34.74 24.61 -11.62
C LEU A 441 -36.08 23.84 -11.60
N PRO A 442 -36.71 23.57 -12.76
CA PRO A 442 -38.08 23.07 -12.83
C PRO A 442 -38.22 21.55 -12.86
N VAL A 443 -39.45 21.16 -12.55
CA VAL A 443 -40.15 19.87 -12.73
C VAL A 443 -40.06 19.34 -14.16
N ILE A 444 -39.86 18.02 -14.31
CA ILE A 444 -40.38 17.02 -15.29
C ILE A 444 -39.58 15.74 -15.00
N LEU A 445 -40.13 14.62 -14.51
CA LEU A 445 -41.00 13.69 -15.22
C LEU A 445 -41.86 12.88 -14.23
N SER A 446 -43.15 12.77 -14.54
CA SER A 446 -44.13 11.85 -13.97
C SER A 446 -44.71 11.04 -15.13
N LEU A 447 -44.51 9.72 -15.17
CA LEU A 447 -45.55 8.71 -15.40
C LEU A 447 -44.95 7.29 -15.38
N VAL A 448 -45.78 6.34 -14.93
CA VAL A 448 -45.59 4.87 -14.74
C VAL A 448 -45.14 4.44 -13.34
N MET A 449 -46.15 4.13 -12.50
CA MET A 449 -46.05 3.32 -11.30
C MET A 449 -47.00 2.13 -11.44
N SER A 450 -46.48 0.93 -11.28
CA SER A 450 -47.06 -0.13 -10.43
C SER A 450 -46.17 -1.37 -10.50
N GLY A 451 -45.39 -1.59 -9.43
CA GLY A 451 -44.66 -2.84 -9.18
C GLY A 451 -44.64 -3.10 -7.67
N PRO A 452 -44.99 -4.30 -7.19
CA PRO A 452 -45.20 -4.56 -5.77
C PRO A 452 -43.87 -4.92 -5.12
N PHE A 453 -43.40 -4.10 -4.18
CA PHE A 453 -42.46 -4.57 -3.17
C PHE A 453 -42.73 -3.86 -1.85
N SER A 454 -43.05 -4.65 -0.83
CA SER A 454 -43.07 -4.20 0.56
C SER A 454 -41.61 -3.95 1.00
N ARG A 455 -41.30 -2.68 1.24
CA ARG A 455 -39.96 -2.06 1.31
C ARG A 455 -39.14 -2.37 2.59
N THR A 456 -39.00 -3.62 3.03
CA THR A 456 -38.32 -3.92 4.33
C THR A 456 -37.40 -5.15 4.39
N LYS A 457 -37.20 -5.94 3.32
CA LYS A 457 -36.57 -7.28 3.42
C LYS A 457 -35.20 -7.48 2.74
N CYS A 458 -34.62 -6.47 2.06
CA CYS A 458 -33.29 -6.60 1.45
C CYS A 458 -32.57 -5.25 1.30
N MET A 459 -31.24 -5.29 1.20
CA MET A 459 -30.39 -4.15 0.86
C MET A 459 -29.39 -4.60 -0.20
N VAL A 460 -29.48 -4.07 -1.43
CA VAL A 460 -28.59 -4.41 -2.54
C VAL A 460 -27.97 -3.14 -3.10
N LEU A 461 -26.64 -3.10 -3.16
CA LEU A 461 -25.86 -2.02 -3.76
C LEU A 461 -25.46 -2.40 -5.19
N LYS A 462 -25.70 -1.49 -6.15
CA LYS A 462 -25.33 -1.65 -7.57
C LYS A 462 -24.54 -0.43 -8.07
N PRO A 463 -23.27 -0.28 -7.68
CA PRO A 463 -22.46 0.90 -8.00
C PRO A 463 -22.22 1.07 -9.50
N GLU A 464 -22.22 -0.01 -10.29
CA GLU A 464 -21.99 0.00 -11.74
C GLU A 464 -23.02 0.83 -12.52
N LYS A 465 -24.25 0.92 -11.99
CA LYS A 465 -25.34 1.72 -12.60
C LYS A 465 -25.40 3.16 -12.11
N MET A 466 -24.60 3.53 -11.11
CA MET A 466 -24.59 4.87 -10.54
C MET A 466 -23.52 5.74 -11.17
N SER A 467 -23.84 6.98 -11.53
CA SER A 467 -22.83 8.00 -11.90
C SER A 467 -22.04 8.47 -10.67
N LEU A 468 -20.86 9.07 -10.86
CA LEU A 468 -20.05 9.59 -9.74
C LEU A 468 -20.82 10.69 -8.98
N PHE A 469 -21.64 11.45 -9.72
CA PHE A 469 -22.54 12.46 -9.16
C PHE A 469 -23.64 11.83 -8.28
N GLN A 470 -24.30 10.76 -8.75
CA GLN A 470 -25.30 10.04 -7.96
C GLN A 470 -24.70 9.42 -6.69
N LEU A 471 -23.45 8.94 -6.77
CA LEU A 471 -22.71 8.44 -5.61
C LEU A 471 -22.50 9.56 -4.56
N CYS A 472 -22.08 10.76 -4.97
CA CYS A 472 -21.90 11.89 -4.05
C CYS A 472 -23.22 12.33 -3.38
N LEU A 473 -24.37 12.20 -4.07
CA LEU A 473 -25.69 12.52 -3.50
C LEU A 473 -26.06 11.64 -2.30
N VAL A 474 -25.49 10.43 -2.18
CA VAL A 474 -25.67 9.52 -1.02
C VAL A 474 -25.21 10.20 0.28
N LEU A 475 -24.16 11.03 0.24
CA LEU A 475 -23.65 11.74 1.42
C LEU A 475 -24.58 12.88 1.89
N PHE A 476 -25.30 13.51 0.96
CA PHE A 476 -26.10 14.72 1.22
C PHE A 476 -27.59 14.44 1.47
N GLY A 477 -28.00 13.17 1.48
CA GLY A 477 -29.31 12.79 2.02
C GLY A 477 -30.52 13.16 1.17
N ARG A 478 -30.39 13.29 -0.15
CA ARG A 478 -31.58 13.23 -1.02
C ARG A 478 -32.07 11.78 -1.09
N ASP A 479 -33.36 11.59 -0.86
CA ASP A 479 -34.08 10.32 -1.07
C ASP A 479 -33.76 9.79 -2.47
N LEU A 480 -32.90 8.77 -2.56
CA LEU A 480 -32.50 8.13 -3.83
C LEU A 480 -33.59 7.18 -4.34
N GLN A 481 -34.87 7.45 -4.03
CA GLN A 481 -36.02 6.61 -4.41
C GLN A 481 -36.22 6.47 -5.93
N ARG A 482 -35.42 7.15 -6.76
CA ARG A 482 -35.52 7.17 -8.23
C ARG A 482 -34.25 6.73 -8.97
N VAL A 483 -33.21 6.27 -8.26
CA VAL A 483 -32.07 5.61 -8.92
C VAL A 483 -32.21 4.13 -8.63
N GLU A 484 -32.45 3.33 -9.66
CA GLU A 484 -32.75 1.89 -9.60
C GLU A 484 -31.92 1.12 -8.54
N PHE A 485 -32.51 1.00 -7.34
CA PHE A 485 -32.12 0.16 -6.20
C PHE A 485 -31.11 0.76 -5.19
N ILE A 486 -31.63 1.67 -4.35
CA ILE A 486 -31.29 1.76 -2.91
C ILE A 486 -32.58 1.49 -2.14
N VAL A 487 -32.67 0.36 -1.46
CA VAL A 487 -33.72 0.11 -0.46
C VAL A 487 -33.14 0.47 0.89
N GLU A 488 -33.51 1.65 1.40
CA GLU A 488 -33.07 2.14 2.71
C GLU A 488 -33.61 1.25 3.85
N PRO A 489 -32.77 0.92 4.84
CA PRO A 489 -33.18 0.99 6.23
C PRO A 489 -32.73 2.36 6.74
N ARG A 490 -33.67 3.17 7.24
CA ARG A 490 -33.48 4.49 7.89
C ARG A 490 -32.40 4.56 9.00
N LEU A 491 -31.71 3.45 9.28
CA LEU A 491 -30.79 3.20 10.40
C LEU A 491 -29.30 3.15 10.01
N TYR A 492 -28.92 3.21 8.72
CA TYR A 492 -27.51 3.10 8.30
C TYR A 492 -26.79 4.46 8.20
N PRO A 493 -25.55 4.61 8.70
CA PRO A 493 -24.74 5.81 8.52
C PRO A 493 -24.37 6.00 7.05
N LYS A 494 -24.87 7.10 6.45
CA LYS A 494 -24.73 7.43 5.02
C LYS A 494 -23.28 7.42 4.51
N TRP A 495 -22.32 7.80 5.36
CA TRP A 495 -20.90 7.80 5.01
C TRP A 495 -20.35 6.39 4.74
N ARG A 496 -20.86 5.34 5.41
CA ARG A 496 -20.40 3.95 5.18
C ARG A 496 -20.96 3.37 3.89
N LEU A 497 -22.23 3.65 3.59
CA LEU A 497 -22.85 3.32 2.30
C LEU A 497 -22.05 3.97 1.16
N PHE A 498 -21.74 5.26 1.31
CA PHE A 498 -20.87 5.97 0.39
C PHE A 498 -19.47 5.33 0.27
N SER A 499 -18.82 4.99 1.38
CA SER A 499 -17.49 4.35 1.36
C SER A 499 -17.52 3.00 0.64
N SER A 500 -18.50 2.15 0.93
CA SER A 500 -18.66 0.84 0.26
C SER A 500 -18.86 1.03 -1.25
N LEU A 501 -19.80 1.89 -1.64
CA LEU A 501 -20.08 2.18 -3.05
C LEU A 501 -18.91 2.83 -3.77
N LEU A 502 -18.16 3.71 -3.10
CA LEU A 502 -16.95 4.33 -3.64
C LEU A 502 -15.85 3.29 -3.87
N VAL A 503 -15.58 2.42 -2.90
CA VAL A 503 -14.58 1.36 -3.04
C VAL A 503 -14.96 0.40 -4.17
N GLN A 504 -16.20 -0.08 -4.21
CA GLN A 504 -16.67 -0.96 -5.30
C GLN A 504 -16.55 -0.26 -6.67
N LYS A 505 -16.89 1.03 -6.76
CA LYS A 505 -16.77 1.80 -8.00
C LYS A 505 -15.31 2.04 -8.42
N LEU A 506 -14.42 2.30 -7.47
CA LEU A 506 -12.99 2.43 -7.72
C LEU A 506 -12.39 1.11 -8.18
N LEU A 507 -12.73 0.00 -7.51
CA LEU A 507 -12.31 -1.35 -7.91
C LEU A 507 -12.78 -1.66 -9.34
N HIS A 508 -14.04 -1.37 -9.66
CA HIS A 508 -14.56 -1.56 -11.02
C HIS A 508 -13.83 -0.67 -12.04
N SER A 509 -13.58 0.60 -11.72
CA SER A 509 -12.82 1.51 -12.60
C SER A 509 -11.35 1.09 -12.77
N MET A 510 -10.77 0.40 -11.79
CA MET A 510 -9.40 -0.07 -11.79
C MET A 510 -9.27 -1.53 -12.24
N ALA A 511 -10.37 -2.24 -12.50
CA ALA A 511 -10.38 -3.68 -12.76
C ALA A 511 -9.44 -4.07 -13.90
N ASN A 512 -9.45 -3.32 -15.01
CA ASN A 512 -8.56 -3.57 -16.14
C ASN A 512 -7.08 -3.29 -15.81
N ILE A 513 -6.81 -2.31 -14.95
CA ILE A 513 -5.44 -1.97 -14.52
C ILE A 513 -4.90 -3.04 -13.57
N LEU A 514 -5.73 -3.46 -12.61
CA LEU A 514 -5.39 -4.54 -11.66
C LEU A 514 -5.16 -5.85 -12.41
N LYS A 515 -6.07 -6.21 -13.32
CA LYS A 515 -5.91 -7.39 -14.18
C LYS A 515 -4.61 -7.32 -15.01
N CYS A 516 -4.36 -6.20 -15.67
CA CYS A 516 -3.12 -6.00 -16.45
C CYS A 516 -1.86 -6.15 -15.58
N SER A 517 -1.88 -5.57 -14.36
CA SER A 517 -0.78 -5.68 -13.41
C SER A 517 -0.58 -7.13 -12.94
N GLY A 518 -1.68 -7.84 -12.69
CA GLY A 518 -1.68 -9.26 -12.36
C GLY A 518 -1.09 -10.10 -13.48
N ASP A 519 -1.55 -9.92 -14.72
CA ASP A 519 -1.06 -10.64 -15.90
C ASP A 519 0.44 -10.41 -16.13
N ILE A 520 0.96 -9.20 -15.88
CA ILE A 520 2.40 -8.88 -15.97
C ILE A 520 3.18 -9.62 -14.88
N ILE A 521 2.70 -9.60 -13.64
CA ILE A 521 3.35 -10.29 -12.52
C ILE A 521 3.34 -11.80 -12.75
N GLU A 522 2.20 -12.36 -13.16
CA GLU A 522 2.07 -13.78 -13.49
C GLU A 522 3.00 -14.19 -14.64
N TYR A 523 3.16 -13.36 -15.66
CA TYR A 523 4.13 -13.59 -16.73
C TYR A 523 5.57 -13.67 -16.22
N LEU A 524 5.97 -12.72 -15.35
CA LEU A 524 7.31 -12.70 -14.76
C LEU A 524 7.57 -13.91 -13.86
N LEU A 525 6.52 -14.41 -13.20
CA LEU A 525 6.60 -15.59 -12.34
C LEU A 525 6.57 -16.90 -13.14
N ASN A 526 5.94 -16.92 -14.32
CA ASN A 526 5.75 -18.11 -15.16
C ASN A 526 6.45 -18.03 -16.53
N PRO A 527 7.79 -17.97 -16.61
CA PRO A 527 8.50 -17.80 -17.87
C PRO A 527 8.28 -18.97 -18.86
N HIS A 528 7.98 -20.18 -18.37
CA HIS A 528 7.75 -21.37 -19.21
C HIS A 528 6.32 -21.49 -19.75
N ALA A 529 5.33 -20.83 -19.12
CA ALA A 529 3.94 -20.77 -19.60
C ALA A 529 3.65 -19.48 -20.41
N SER A 530 4.69 -18.68 -20.62
CA SER A 530 4.62 -17.34 -21.18
C SER A 530 5.00 -17.31 -22.66
N SER A 531 4.28 -16.50 -23.44
CA SER A 531 4.64 -16.23 -24.84
C SER A 531 5.99 -15.48 -24.91
N HIS A 532 6.88 -15.80 -25.87
CA HIS A 532 8.20 -15.15 -26.02
C HIS A 532 8.07 -13.71 -26.58
N ASN A 533 7.43 -12.82 -25.83
CA ASN A 533 7.20 -11.43 -26.18
C ASN A 533 8.17 -10.52 -25.42
N ASN A 534 8.62 -9.43 -26.04
CA ASN A 534 9.31 -8.38 -25.30
C ASN A 534 8.34 -7.69 -24.31
N VAL A 535 8.87 -7.05 -23.27
CA VAL A 535 8.05 -6.42 -22.18
C VAL A 535 7.04 -5.40 -22.72
N LEU A 536 7.33 -4.75 -23.84
CA LEU A 536 6.41 -3.80 -24.46
C LEU A 536 5.20 -4.50 -25.10
N MET A 537 5.44 -5.59 -25.83
CA MET A 537 4.39 -6.43 -26.42
C MET A 537 3.59 -7.17 -25.36
N LEU A 538 4.20 -7.48 -24.21
CA LEU A 538 3.53 -8.01 -23.02
C LEU A 538 2.43 -7.05 -22.54
N ILE A 539 2.83 -5.82 -22.19
CA ILE A 539 1.94 -4.77 -21.69
C ILE A 539 0.83 -4.51 -22.72
N PHE A 540 1.19 -4.48 -24.00
CA PHE A 540 0.26 -4.26 -25.09
C PHE A 540 -0.78 -5.39 -25.26
N ASN A 541 -0.35 -6.64 -25.12
CA ASN A 541 -1.24 -7.80 -25.16
C ASN A 541 -2.15 -7.85 -23.92
N CYS A 542 -1.64 -7.55 -22.72
CA CYS A 542 -2.44 -7.44 -21.49
C CYS A 542 -3.54 -6.36 -21.62
N ILE A 543 -3.19 -5.17 -22.13
CA ILE A 543 -4.15 -4.06 -22.35
C ILE A 543 -5.24 -4.45 -23.37
N ARG A 544 -4.89 -5.26 -24.38
CA ARG A 544 -5.85 -5.77 -25.37
C ARG A 544 -6.70 -6.93 -24.87
N GLY A 545 -6.49 -7.38 -23.63
CA GLY A 545 -7.12 -8.59 -23.10
C GLY A 545 -6.72 -9.85 -23.86
N LYS A 546 -5.59 -9.84 -24.58
CA LYS A 546 -5.03 -11.04 -25.20
C LYS A 546 -4.35 -11.85 -24.10
N GLU A 547 -4.54 -13.16 -24.16
CA GLU A 547 -3.91 -14.08 -23.22
C GLU A 547 -2.39 -14.05 -23.42
N VAL A 548 -1.65 -13.65 -22.39
CA VAL A 548 -0.20 -13.43 -22.46
C VAL A 548 0.59 -14.56 -21.80
N VAL A 549 -0.04 -15.18 -20.81
CA VAL A 549 0.35 -16.40 -20.13
C VAL A 549 -0.72 -17.43 -20.43
N ASN A 550 -0.35 -18.60 -20.94
CA ASN A 550 -1.30 -19.68 -21.16
C ASN A 550 -1.73 -20.23 -19.79
N LYS A 551 -2.90 -19.79 -19.31
CA LYS A 551 -3.40 -20.17 -17.98
C LYS A 551 -3.92 -21.61 -17.94
N GLU A 552 -4.10 -22.26 -19.09
CA GLU A 552 -4.52 -23.66 -19.16
C GLU A 552 -3.34 -24.65 -19.11
N SER A 553 -2.10 -24.15 -19.18
CA SER A 553 -0.90 -24.99 -19.15
C SER A 553 -0.69 -25.66 -17.79
N LYS A 554 -0.26 -26.93 -17.79
CA LYS A 554 0.20 -27.62 -16.56
C LYS A 554 1.40 -26.93 -15.88
N ASN A 555 2.18 -26.17 -16.64
CA ASN A 555 3.37 -25.46 -16.12
C ASN A 555 3.05 -24.08 -15.56
N TYR A 556 1.78 -23.63 -15.64
CA TYR A 556 1.34 -22.39 -14.99
C TYR A 556 1.13 -22.63 -13.50
N VAL A 557 1.59 -21.67 -12.71
CA VAL A 557 1.41 -21.62 -11.26
C VAL A 557 0.90 -20.23 -10.90
N SER A 558 -0.18 -20.16 -10.14
CA SER A 558 -0.74 -18.91 -9.66
C SER A 558 0.22 -18.20 -8.69
N ILE A 559 -0.04 -16.93 -8.39
CA ILE A 559 0.69 -16.21 -7.34
C ILE A 559 0.64 -16.98 -6.01
N ILE A 560 -0.48 -17.64 -5.69
CA ILE A 560 -0.64 -18.44 -4.48
C ILE A 560 0.31 -19.65 -4.48
N GLY A 561 0.43 -20.36 -5.60
CA GLY A 561 1.39 -21.44 -5.76
C GLY A 561 2.86 -20.98 -5.73
N HIS A 562 3.15 -19.74 -6.16
CA HIS A 562 4.48 -19.14 -6.00
C HIS A 562 4.80 -18.73 -4.55
N LEU A 563 3.78 -18.41 -3.74
CA LEU A 563 3.93 -18.12 -2.31
C LEU A 563 4.18 -19.40 -1.49
N ASP A 564 3.58 -20.52 -1.89
CA ASP A 564 3.79 -21.83 -1.27
C ASP A 564 3.85 -22.95 -2.32
N LYS A 565 5.04 -23.50 -2.56
CA LYS A 565 5.27 -24.55 -3.55
C LYS A 565 4.90 -25.96 -3.08
N ARG A 566 4.50 -26.16 -1.82
CA ARG A 566 4.19 -27.49 -1.28
C ARG A 566 2.91 -28.04 -1.90
N VAL A 567 2.98 -29.28 -2.40
CA VAL A 567 1.82 -29.97 -2.98
C VAL A 567 1.53 -31.32 -2.33
N GLY A 568 2.47 -31.91 -1.59
CA GLY A 568 2.26 -33.21 -0.93
C GLY A 568 1.29 -33.11 0.26
N LEU A 569 0.39 -34.08 0.41
CA LEU A 569 -0.58 -34.16 1.52
C LEU A 569 0.04 -34.54 2.86
N LEU A 570 1.09 -35.37 2.84
CA LEU A 570 1.64 -36.02 4.03
C LEU A 570 3.10 -35.59 4.26
N ASP A 571 3.32 -34.91 5.39
CA ASP A 571 4.60 -34.90 6.11
C ASP A 571 4.65 -36.19 6.98
N LYS A 572 5.85 -36.66 7.37
CA LYS A 572 6.08 -37.68 8.41
C LYS A 572 5.23 -37.50 9.68
N SER A 573 4.73 -36.29 9.97
CA SER A 573 3.94 -35.95 11.16
C SER A 573 2.41 -36.15 11.06
N VAL A 574 1.86 -36.41 9.87
CA VAL A 574 0.41 -36.61 9.65
C VAL A 574 0.14 -38.06 9.30
N LYS A 575 -0.60 -38.77 10.16
CA LYS A 575 -1.00 -40.16 9.93
C LYS A 575 -2.49 -40.24 9.59
N ILE A 576 -2.85 -41.16 8.72
CA ILE A 576 -4.26 -41.49 8.36
C ILE A 576 -5.05 -41.95 9.62
N GLU A 577 -4.34 -42.48 10.62
CA GLU A 577 -4.84 -42.92 11.93
C GLU A 577 -5.47 -41.80 12.79
N ASP A 578 -5.31 -40.52 12.41
CA ASP A 578 -5.99 -39.35 13.00
C ASP A 578 -6.92 -38.71 11.94
N PRO A 579 -8.18 -39.18 11.82
CA PRO A 579 -9.09 -38.77 10.75
C PRO A 579 -9.40 -37.28 10.78
N ASP A 580 -9.47 -36.68 11.97
CA ASP A 580 -9.82 -35.29 12.17
C ASP A 580 -8.70 -34.36 11.70
N ARG A 581 -7.45 -34.68 12.04
CA ARG A 581 -6.28 -33.95 11.52
C ARG A 581 -6.08 -34.20 10.03
N TYR A 582 -6.26 -35.43 9.56
CA TYR A 582 -6.17 -35.77 8.14
C TYR A 582 -7.16 -34.94 7.31
N ASN A 583 -8.43 -34.88 7.74
CA ASN A 583 -9.47 -34.12 7.06
C ASN A 583 -9.17 -32.62 7.03
N ALA A 584 -8.65 -32.04 8.12
CA ALA A 584 -8.28 -30.63 8.15
C ALA A 584 -7.11 -30.32 7.19
N VAL A 585 -6.08 -31.19 7.14
CA VAL A 585 -4.93 -31.04 6.23
C VAL A 585 -5.36 -31.20 4.76
N LEU A 586 -6.15 -32.22 4.45
CA LEU A 586 -6.70 -32.43 3.11
C LEU A 586 -7.55 -31.23 2.68
N SER A 587 -8.39 -30.71 3.59
CA SER A 587 -9.26 -29.56 3.35
C SER A 587 -8.49 -28.28 3.02
N VAL A 588 -7.42 -27.95 3.78
CA VAL A 588 -6.63 -26.74 3.50
C VAL A 588 -5.81 -26.88 2.22
N MET A 589 -5.30 -28.07 1.93
CA MET A 589 -4.56 -28.33 0.69
C MET A 589 -5.49 -28.22 -0.51
N ALA A 590 -6.71 -28.75 -0.42
CA ALA A 590 -7.71 -28.60 -1.47
C ALA A 590 -8.15 -27.13 -1.66
N SER A 591 -8.33 -26.37 -0.57
CA SER A 591 -8.59 -24.92 -0.63
C SER A 591 -7.45 -24.09 -1.20
N LYS A 592 -6.20 -24.55 -1.06
CA LYS A 592 -5.05 -23.92 -1.70
C LYS A 592 -4.99 -24.25 -3.18
N VAL A 593 -5.17 -25.52 -3.54
CA VAL A 593 -5.12 -26.01 -4.93
C VAL A 593 -6.28 -25.44 -5.77
N SER A 594 -7.40 -25.05 -5.15
CA SER A 594 -8.51 -24.42 -5.88
C SER A 594 -8.17 -23.06 -6.51
N TYR A 595 -7.05 -22.44 -6.15
CA TYR A 595 -6.53 -21.23 -6.83
C TYR A 595 -5.79 -21.51 -8.14
N GLU A 596 -5.47 -22.77 -8.40
CA GLU A 596 -4.70 -23.17 -9.58
C GLU A 596 -5.65 -23.54 -10.74
N ASN A 597 -5.09 -23.61 -11.95
CA ASN A 597 -5.87 -23.95 -13.14
C ASN A 597 -6.28 -25.44 -13.14
N LYS A 598 -7.23 -25.80 -14.01
CA LYS A 598 -7.76 -27.16 -14.13
C LYS A 598 -6.70 -28.22 -14.42
N ALA A 599 -5.69 -27.90 -15.22
CA ALA A 599 -4.65 -28.86 -15.60
C ALA A 599 -3.72 -29.18 -14.41
N PHE A 600 -3.39 -28.16 -13.61
CA PHE A 600 -2.63 -28.29 -12.37
C PHE A 600 -3.44 -29.02 -11.30
N VAL A 601 -4.73 -28.66 -11.12
CA VAL A 601 -5.63 -29.37 -10.19
C VAL A 601 -5.68 -30.86 -10.53
N HIS A 602 -5.81 -31.22 -11.80
CA HIS A 602 -5.78 -32.61 -12.23
C HIS A 602 -4.46 -33.30 -11.87
N ASP A 603 -3.32 -32.67 -12.19
CA ASP A 603 -1.99 -33.21 -11.90
C ASP A 603 -1.82 -33.47 -10.39
N ILE A 604 -2.22 -32.52 -9.55
CA ILE A 604 -2.11 -32.68 -8.10
C ILE A 604 -3.07 -33.75 -7.57
N VAL A 605 -4.36 -33.72 -7.93
CA VAL A 605 -5.35 -34.65 -7.37
C VAL A 605 -5.11 -36.09 -7.87
N VAL A 606 -4.89 -36.26 -9.17
CA VAL A 606 -4.76 -37.59 -9.79
C VAL A 606 -3.35 -38.12 -9.69
N ASP A 607 -2.36 -37.33 -10.10
CA ASP A 607 -0.98 -37.82 -10.25
C ASP A 607 -0.21 -37.76 -8.93
N HIS A 608 -0.43 -36.74 -8.08
CA HIS A 608 0.26 -36.62 -6.80
C HIS A 608 -0.51 -37.23 -5.62
N TRP A 609 -1.80 -36.94 -5.47
CA TRP A 609 -2.61 -37.39 -4.33
C TRP A 609 -3.23 -38.78 -4.54
N LYS A 610 -3.20 -39.29 -5.78
CA LYS A 610 -3.76 -40.59 -6.18
C LYS A 610 -5.26 -40.70 -5.90
N MET A 611 -5.98 -39.59 -6.03
CA MET A 611 -7.43 -39.47 -5.88
C MET A 611 -8.10 -39.29 -7.25
N GLU A 612 -9.42 -39.47 -7.31
CA GLU A 612 -10.17 -39.23 -8.53
C GLU A 612 -10.67 -37.78 -8.57
N LEU A 613 -10.40 -37.06 -9.66
CA LEU A 613 -11.00 -35.75 -9.91
C LEU A 613 -12.34 -35.94 -10.64
N VAL A 614 -13.45 -35.63 -9.96
CA VAL A 614 -14.82 -35.82 -10.47
C VAL A 614 -15.23 -34.66 -11.36
N GLU A 615 -15.03 -33.42 -10.89
CA GLU A 615 -15.37 -32.21 -11.64
C GLU A 615 -14.43 -31.06 -11.26
N CYS A 616 -14.12 -30.18 -12.22
CA CYS A 616 -13.43 -28.91 -11.98
C CYS A 616 -13.95 -27.90 -13.02
N CYS A 617 -14.66 -26.89 -12.53
CA CYS A 617 -15.46 -25.97 -13.34
C CYS A 617 -15.46 -24.54 -12.80
N ASP A 618 -15.64 -23.59 -13.73
CA ASP A 618 -15.97 -22.21 -13.41
C ASP A 618 -17.49 -22.02 -13.52
N TYR A 619 -18.07 -21.46 -12.47
CA TYR A 619 -19.51 -21.32 -12.29
C TYR A 619 -19.96 -19.87 -12.51
N TRP A 620 -21.13 -19.74 -13.12
CA TRP A 620 -21.72 -18.49 -13.58
C TRP A 620 -22.34 -17.68 -12.43
N ASN A 621 -22.11 -16.36 -12.46
CA ASN A 621 -22.73 -15.38 -11.57
C ASN A 621 -23.64 -14.46 -12.39
N ASP A 622 -24.96 -14.57 -12.16
CA ASP A 622 -25.99 -13.83 -12.89
C ASP A 622 -25.91 -12.31 -12.70
N CYS A 623 -25.37 -11.82 -11.57
CA CYS A 623 -25.26 -10.38 -11.32
C CYS A 623 -24.08 -9.73 -12.05
N GLN A 624 -23.00 -10.49 -12.26
CA GLN A 624 -21.79 -10.00 -12.92
C GLN A 624 -21.71 -10.41 -14.40
N GLU A 625 -22.63 -11.26 -14.86
CA GLU A 625 -22.69 -11.82 -16.22
C GLU A 625 -21.37 -12.48 -16.65
N LYS A 626 -20.70 -13.16 -15.71
CA LYS A 626 -19.41 -13.84 -15.90
C LYS A 626 -19.29 -15.06 -15.00
N ALA A 627 -18.44 -16.01 -15.38
CA ALA A 627 -17.99 -17.08 -14.49
C ALA A 627 -16.92 -16.53 -13.54
N THR A 628 -17.26 -16.43 -12.24
CA THR A 628 -16.42 -15.79 -11.22
C THR A 628 -16.07 -16.71 -10.07
N THR A 629 -16.79 -17.83 -9.94
CA THR A 629 -16.60 -18.82 -8.87
C THR A 629 -15.99 -20.07 -9.47
N GLN A 630 -14.79 -20.44 -9.02
CA GLN A 630 -14.16 -21.71 -9.39
C GLN A 630 -14.34 -22.71 -8.25
N GLY A 631 -14.60 -23.96 -8.59
CA GLY A 631 -14.61 -25.06 -7.63
C GLY A 631 -14.30 -26.40 -8.27
N PHE A 632 -13.88 -27.35 -7.46
CA PHE A 632 -13.68 -28.72 -7.90
C PHE A 632 -14.18 -29.73 -6.88
N VAL A 633 -14.53 -30.92 -7.38
CA VAL A 633 -14.98 -32.06 -6.60
C VAL A 633 -14.03 -33.21 -6.84
N MET A 634 -13.48 -33.76 -5.76
CA MET A 634 -12.61 -34.95 -5.80
C MET A 634 -13.18 -36.08 -4.95
N LEU A 635 -12.74 -37.30 -5.24
CA LEU A 635 -13.11 -38.51 -4.55
C LEU A 635 -11.84 -39.22 -4.05
N ASP A 636 -11.78 -39.38 -2.73
CA ASP A 636 -10.84 -40.26 -2.06
C ASP A 636 -11.44 -41.68 -1.96
N LYS A 637 -10.82 -42.62 -2.67
CA LYS A 637 -11.20 -44.04 -2.67
C LYS A 637 -10.35 -44.79 -1.64
N SER A 638 -10.79 -44.77 -0.38
CA SER A 638 -10.23 -45.67 0.63
C SER A 638 -10.94 -47.03 0.64
N GLU A 639 -10.26 -48.09 1.10
CA GLU A 639 -10.84 -49.44 1.22
C GLU A 639 -12.06 -49.48 2.18
N GLU A 640 -12.19 -48.51 3.09
CA GLU A 640 -13.23 -48.49 4.11
C GLU A 640 -14.44 -47.61 3.77
N GLN A 641 -14.24 -46.43 3.13
CA GLN A 641 -15.31 -45.50 2.73
C GLN A 641 -14.91 -44.61 1.53
N HIS A 642 -15.87 -44.39 0.62
CA HIS A 642 -15.76 -43.38 -0.44
C HIS A 642 -16.06 -41.99 0.12
N LYS A 643 -15.11 -41.06 0.02
CA LYS A 643 -15.27 -39.70 0.55
C LYS A 643 -15.08 -38.65 -0.54
N TYR A 644 -16.14 -37.89 -0.81
CA TYR A 644 -16.09 -36.76 -1.73
C TYR A 644 -15.65 -35.50 -0.99
N MET A 645 -14.88 -34.64 -1.66
CA MET A 645 -14.53 -33.33 -1.14
C MET A 645 -14.80 -32.27 -2.19
N VAL A 646 -15.54 -31.23 -1.80
CA VAL A 646 -15.84 -30.07 -2.62
C VAL A 646 -15.01 -28.90 -2.12
N ALA A 647 -14.17 -28.33 -2.98
CA ALA A 647 -13.33 -27.18 -2.66
C ALA A 647 -13.71 -25.97 -3.51
N PHE A 648 -14.01 -24.85 -2.85
CA PHE A 648 -14.25 -23.56 -3.50
C PHE A 648 -12.99 -22.70 -3.49
N ARG A 649 -12.76 -21.98 -4.59
CA ARG A 649 -11.69 -20.97 -4.71
C ARG A 649 -12.05 -19.69 -3.95
N GLY A 650 -11.05 -19.07 -3.33
CA GLY A 650 -11.18 -17.74 -2.74
C GLY A 650 -10.81 -16.61 -3.70
N THR A 651 -10.53 -15.43 -3.15
CA THR A 651 -10.26 -14.21 -3.94
C THR A 651 -8.80 -14.12 -4.41
N GLU A 652 -8.58 -13.84 -5.70
CA GLU A 652 -7.26 -13.56 -6.26
C GLU A 652 -6.82 -12.11 -5.99
N LEU A 653 -5.51 -11.88 -5.81
CA LEU A 653 -4.92 -10.58 -5.44
C LEU A 653 -5.27 -9.43 -6.42
N PHE A 654 -5.53 -9.75 -7.69
CA PHE A 654 -5.78 -8.79 -8.76
C PHE A 654 -7.18 -8.89 -9.38
N ASP A 655 -8.08 -9.69 -8.80
CA ASP A 655 -9.45 -9.85 -9.28
C ASP A 655 -10.40 -8.85 -8.61
N ALA A 656 -10.53 -7.68 -9.23
CA ALA A 656 -11.40 -6.61 -8.75
C ALA A 656 -12.88 -7.02 -8.59
N ASP A 657 -13.37 -7.99 -9.37
CA ASP A 657 -14.75 -8.47 -9.31
C ASP A 657 -14.98 -9.32 -8.04
N ALA A 658 -13.99 -10.15 -7.65
CA ALA A 658 -13.98 -10.88 -6.39
C ALA A 658 -13.82 -9.94 -5.18
N TRP A 659 -12.89 -8.98 -5.23
CA TRP A 659 -12.74 -7.96 -4.18
C TRP A 659 -14.01 -7.12 -3.98
N SER A 660 -14.73 -6.78 -5.06
CA SER A 660 -16.01 -6.07 -4.99
C SER A 660 -17.06 -6.88 -4.22
N THR A 661 -17.07 -8.20 -4.41
CA THR A 661 -17.98 -9.14 -3.73
C THR A 661 -17.67 -9.21 -2.23
N ASP A 662 -16.40 -9.20 -1.84
CA ASP A 662 -15.96 -9.27 -0.45
C ASP A 662 -16.24 -8.00 0.35
N VAL A 663 -16.21 -6.83 -0.31
CA VAL A 663 -16.51 -5.53 0.32
C VAL A 663 -17.98 -5.12 0.19
N ASP A 664 -18.85 -5.99 -0.35
CA ASP A 664 -20.27 -5.71 -0.54
C ASP A 664 -21.09 -5.88 0.74
N ILE A 665 -21.29 -4.79 1.50
CA ILE A 665 -22.09 -4.81 2.74
C ILE A 665 -23.59 -5.11 2.56
N SER A 666 -24.04 -5.41 1.35
CA SER A 666 -25.42 -5.78 1.01
C SER A 666 -25.86 -7.10 1.65
N TRP A 667 -27.16 -7.24 1.91
CA TRP A 667 -27.73 -8.44 2.53
C TRP A 667 -29.16 -8.75 2.06
N PHE A 668 -29.53 -10.03 2.18
CA PHE A 668 -30.89 -10.53 1.98
C PHE A 668 -31.45 -11.06 3.31
N GLU A 669 -32.67 -10.69 3.68
CA GLU A 669 -33.35 -11.24 4.86
C GLU A 669 -34.37 -12.31 4.46
N ILE A 670 -34.16 -13.52 4.95
CA ILE A 670 -35.02 -14.67 4.70
C ILE A 670 -35.85 -14.93 5.96
N PRO A 671 -37.19 -14.96 5.85
CA PRO A 671 -38.06 -15.27 6.98
C PRO A 671 -37.68 -16.60 7.64
N GLY A 672 -37.52 -16.59 8.97
CA GLY A 672 -37.16 -17.80 9.75
C GLY A 672 -35.69 -18.21 9.70
N VAL A 673 -34.89 -17.64 8.79
CA VAL A 673 -33.46 -17.97 8.64
C VAL A 673 -32.58 -16.78 9.04
N GLY A 674 -32.94 -15.55 8.70
CA GLY A 674 -32.17 -14.35 9.06
C GLY A 674 -31.52 -13.65 7.86
N ARG A 675 -30.53 -12.80 8.13
CA ARG A 675 -29.83 -12.02 7.09
C ARG A 675 -28.58 -12.74 6.62
N ILE A 676 -28.40 -12.77 5.30
CA ILE A 676 -27.26 -13.40 4.63
C ILE A 676 -26.58 -12.38 3.72
N HIS A 677 -25.25 -12.43 3.65
CA HIS A 677 -24.43 -11.58 2.79
C HIS A 677 -24.76 -11.74 1.31
N SER A 678 -25.10 -10.64 0.62
CA SER A 678 -25.59 -10.70 -0.75
C SER A 678 -24.50 -11.11 -1.74
N GLY A 679 -23.26 -10.65 -1.53
CA GLY A 679 -22.14 -10.96 -2.39
C GLY A 679 -21.87 -12.47 -2.48
N PHE A 680 -21.90 -13.14 -1.34
CA PHE A 680 -21.59 -14.57 -1.27
C PHE A 680 -22.72 -15.44 -1.87
N VAL A 681 -23.98 -15.01 -1.70
CA VAL A 681 -25.15 -15.62 -2.35
C VAL A 681 -25.06 -15.52 -3.88
N LYS A 682 -24.64 -14.37 -4.41
CA LYS A 682 -24.42 -14.16 -5.85
C LYS A 682 -23.30 -15.07 -6.37
N ALA A 683 -22.19 -15.15 -5.64
CA ALA A 683 -21.05 -16.00 -5.99
C ALA A 683 -21.39 -17.50 -5.95
N LEU A 684 -22.31 -17.94 -5.09
CA LEU A 684 -22.80 -19.33 -5.08
C LEU A 684 -23.72 -19.66 -6.29
N GLY A 685 -24.06 -18.66 -7.11
CA GLY A 685 -24.84 -18.84 -8.34
C GLY A 685 -26.34 -18.97 -8.10
N LEU A 686 -26.88 -18.38 -7.03
CA LEU A 686 -28.33 -18.42 -6.78
C LEU A 686 -29.07 -17.39 -7.65
N PRO A 687 -30.14 -17.79 -8.37
CA PRO A 687 -30.87 -16.88 -9.25
C PRO A 687 -31.58 -15.79 -8.42
N LEU A 688 -31.43 -14.53 -8.83
CA LEU A 688 -32.07 -13.39 -8.18
C LEU A 688 -33.13 -12.80 -9.09
N ASP A 689 -34.40 -13.08 -8.81
CA ASP A 689 -35.55 -12.45 -9.47
C ASP A 689 -36.12 -11.34 -8.58
N PHE A 690 -35.78 -10.09 -8.91
CA PHE A 690 -36.23 -8.91 -8.17
C PHE A 690 -37.70 -8.54 -8.43
N ASN A 691 -38.42 -9.28 -9.28
CA ASN A 691 -39.82 -8.99 -9.62
C ASN A 691 -40.85 -9.75 -8.74
N LYS A 692 -40.41 -10.68 -7.88
CA LYS A 692 -41.28 -11.49 -7.01
C LYS A 692 -41.36 -10.92 -5.59
N GLU A 693 -42.55 -10.87 -5.00
CA GLU A 693 -42.79 -10.28 -3.66
C GLU A 693 -42.00 -10.94 -2.52
N GLU A 694 -41.63 -12.21 -2.67
CA GLU A 694 -40.75 -12.94 -1.76
C GLU A 694 -39.52 -13.48 -2.50
N LEU A 695 -38.34 -13.28 -1.92
CA LEU A 695 -37.10 -13.83 -2.42
C LEU A 695 -37.05 -15.32 -2.05
N ILE A 696 -37.61 -16.16 -2.91
CA ILE A 696 -37.61 -17.62 -2.79
C ILE A 696 -36.70 -18.17 -3.88
N TRP A 697 -35.62 -18.84 -3.49
CA TRP A 697 -34.80 -19.58 -4.45
C TRP A 697 -35.49 -20.89 -4.80
N PRO A 698 -35.73 -21.17 -6.09
CA PRO A 698 -36.41 -22.39 -6.48
C PRO A 698 -35.54 -23.60 -6.18
N LYS A 699 -36.16 -24.68 -5.70
CA LYS A 699 -35.46 -25.95 -5.45
C LYS A 699 -34.88 -26.53 -6.73
N GLU A 700 -35.60 -26.43 -7.84
CA GLU A 700 -35.13 -26.89 -9.15
C GLU A 700 -35.07 -25.72 -10.14
N ILE A 701 -34.07 -25.74 -11.02
CA ILE A 701 -33.89 -24.75 -12.09
C ILE A 701 -33.69 -25.46 -13.43
N GLU A 702 -33.98 -24.77 -14.53
CA GLU A 702 -33.53 -25.24 -15.84
C GLU A 702 -32.00 -25.20 -15.90
N THR A 703 -31.40 -26.33 -16.26
CA THR A 703 -29.95 -26.47 -16.44
C THR A 703 -29.50 -25.81 -17.73
N ASP A 704 -28.69 -24.76 -17.63
CA ASP A 704 -27.95 -24.19 -18.75
C ASP A 704 -26.50 -24.69 -18.70
N GLU A 705 -26.14 -25.61 -19.61
CA GLU A 705 -24.78 -26.17 -19.70
C GLU A 705 -23.72 -25.10 -19.98
N LYS A 706 -24.09 -23.96 -20.59
CA LYS A 706 -23.16 -22.86 -20.85
C LYS A 706 -22.99 -21.93 -19.66
N ARG A 707 -23.90 -22.00 -18.67
CA ARG A 707 -23.92 -21.13 -17.48
C ARG A 707 -24.19 -21.96 -16.22
N PRO A 708 -23.31 -22.92 -15.89
CA PRO A 708 -23.49 -23.77 -14.73
C PRO A 708 -23.45 -22.93 -13.45
N ARG A 709 -24.41 -23.13 -12.55
CA ARG A 709 -24.49 -22.42 -11.27
C ARG A 709 -23.95 -23.31 -10.15
N ALA A 710 -23.02 -22.79 -9.34
CA ALA A 710 -22.24 -23.60 -8.39
C ALA A 710 -23.10 -24.46 -7.47
N TYR A 711 -24.11 -23.87 -6.81
CA TYR A 711 -24.99 -24.62 -5.91
C TYR A 711 -25.70 -25.79 -6.61
N TYR A 712 -26.44 -25.53 -7.69
CA TYR A 712 -27.27 -26.53 -8.34
C TYR A 712 -26.43 -27.61 -9.02
N SER A 713 -25.38 -27.22 -9.76
CA SER A 713 -24.49 -28.16 -10.44
C SER A 713 -23.81 -29.12 -9.48
N ILE A 714 -23.21 -28.60 -8.39
CA ILE A 714 -22.53 -29.45 -7.40
C ILE A 714 -23.55 -30.29 -6.62
N ARG A 715 -24.71 -29.74 -6.25
CA ARG A 715 -25.77 -30.50 -5.57
C ARG A 715 -26.22 -31.71 -6.38
N ASP A 716 -26.49 -31.50 -7.67
CA ASP A 716 -26.98 -32.56 -8.55
C ASP A 716 -25.88 -33.58 -8.87
N LEU A 717 -24.64 -33.11 -9.02
CA LEU A 717 -23.45 -33.96 -9.13
C LEU A 717 -23.30 -34.86 -7.90
N LEU A 718 -23.38 -34.30 -6.69
CA LEU A 718 -23.29 -35.05 -5.44
C LEU A 718 -24.45 -36.03 -5.30
N LYS A 719 -25.70 -35.63 -5.60
CA LYS A 719 -26.84 -36.54 -5.61
C LYS A 719 -26.57 -37.75 -6.52
N LYS A 720 -26.10 -37.50 -7.74
CA LYS A 720 -25.79 -38.57 -8.71
C LYS A 720 -24.72 -39.52 -8.20
N HIS A 721 -23.64 -39.01 -7.61
CA HIS A 721 -22.49 -39.82 -7.20
C HIS A 721 -22.67 -40.52 -5.84
N LEU A 722 -23.47 -39.95 -4.95
CA LEU A 722 -23.83 -40.55 -3.67
C LEU A 722 -24.99 -41.56 -3.81
N SER A 723 -25.78 -41.45 -4.88
CA SER A 723 -26.83 -42.42 -5.20
C SER A 723 -26.21 -43.78 -5.53
N GLY A 724 -26.56 -44.81 -4.75
CA GLY A 724 -26.07 -46.17 -4.93
C GLY A 724 -24.93 -46.60 -3.99
N ASN A 725 -24.42 -45.70 -3.14
CA ASN A 725 -23.51 -46.06 -2.05
C ASN A 725 -23.96 -45.41 -0.74
N ASP A 726 -24.63 -46.19 0.11
CA ASP A 726 -25.18 -45.71 1.39
C ASP A 726 -24.13 -45.29 2.42
N LYS A 727 -22.87 -45.68 2.22
CA LYS A 727 -21.75 -45.30 3.09
C LYS A 727 -20.96 -44.10 2.55
N ALA A 728 -21.23 -43.64 1.34
CA ALA A 728 -20.50 -42.52 0.76
C ALA A 728 -20.88 -41.21 1.47
N LYS A 729 -19.87 -40.42 1.82
CA LYS A 729 -20.01 -39.12 2.47
C LYS A 729 -19.29 -38.04 1.69
N PHE A 730 -19.57 -36.78 2.01
CA PHE A 730 -18.83 -35.66 1.46
C PHE A 730 -18.46 -34.61 2.51
N SER A 731 -17.43 -33.82 2.22
CA SER A 731 -17.02 -32.66 3.00
C SER A 731 -16.89 -31.41 2.12
N LEU A 732 -17.09 -30.24 2.71
CA LEU A 732 -16.98 -28.95 2.03
C LEU A 732 -15.80 -28.17 2.59
N THR A 733 -15.04 -27.51 1.72
CA THR A 733 -13.91 -26.69 2.14
C THR A 733 -13.71 -25.43 1.29
N GLY A 734 -13.05 -24.44 1.87
CA GLY A 734 -12.66 -23.23 1.17
C GLY A 734 -11.83 -22.26 2.01
N HIS A 735 -11.03 -21.46 1.34
CA HIS A 735 -10.26 -20.36 1.91
C HIS A 735 -10.90 -19.01 1.52
N SER A 736 -10.90 -18.03 2.42
CA SER A 736 -11.41 -16.67 2.14
C SER A 736 -12.87 -16.69 1.68
N LEU A 737 -13.21 -16.03 0.56
CA LEU A 737 -14.49 -16.14 -0.14
C LEU A 737 -14.95 -17.59 -0.32
N GLY A 738 -14.05 -18.51 -0.67
CA GLY A 738 -14.36 -19.93 -0.81
C GLY A 738 -14.84 -20.56 0.50
N GLY A 739 -14.34 -20.09 1.64
CA GLY A 739 -14.82 -20.50 2.97
C GLY A 739 -16.27 -20.05 3.21
N ALA A 740 -16.64 -18.85 2.77
CA ALA A 740 -18.02 -18.36 2.86
C ALA A 740 -18.97 -19.21 1.99
N LEU A 741 -18.53 -19.58 0.78
CA LEU A 741 -19.31 -20.46 -0.11
C LEU A 741 -19.48 -21.86 0.47
N ALA A 742 -18.42 -22.42 1.07
CA ALA A 742 -18.43 -23.75 1.68
C ALA A 742 -19.49 -23.86 2.80
N ILE A 743 -19.68 -22.82 3.61
CA ILE A 743 -20.69 -22.82 4.68
C ILE A 743 -22.09 -22.36 4.23
N LEU A 744 -22.19 -21.57 3.15
CA LEU A 744 -23.48 -21.22 2.54
C LEU A 744 -24.12 -22.39 1.80
N PHE A 745 -23.31 -23.27 1.20
CA PHE A 745 -23.81 -24.45 0.50
C PHE A 745 -24.76 -25.31 1.37
N PRO A 746 -24.41 -25.74 2.59
CA PRO A 746 -25.33 -26.48 3.45
C PRO A 746 -26.51 -25.65 3.94
N ALA A 747 -26.35 -24.34 4.11
CA ALA A 747 -27.48 -23.46 4.45
C ALA A 747 -28.57 -23.53 3.36
N MET A 748 -28.16 -23.59 2.09
CA MET A 748 -29.07 -23.75 0.95
C MET A 748 -29.65 -25.16 0.86
N LEU A 749 -28.89 -26.20 1.18
CA LEU A 749 -29.43 -27.56 1.28
C LEU A 749 -30.54 -27.65 2.34
N MET A 750 -30.35 -26.99 3.50
CA MET A 750 -31.37 -26.91 4.56
C MET A 750 -32.61 -26.13 4.08
N LEU A 751 -32.42 -25.00 3.39
CA LEU A 751 -33.52 -24.22 2.82
C LEU A 751 -34.32 -24.99 1.76
N HIS A 752 -33.67 -25.91 1.04
CA HIS A 752 -34.30 -26.73 0.01
C HIS A 752 -34.78 -28.09 0.53
N ASP A 753 -34.70 -28.36 1.83
CA ASP A 753 -35.03 -29.65 2.45
C ASP A 753 -34.35 -30.84 1.75
N GLU A 754 -33.04 -30.70 1.44
CA GLU A 754 -32.23 -31.74 0.78
C GLU A 754 -31.66 -32.74 1.80
N THR A 755 -32.56 -33.41 2.54
CA THR A 755 -32.21 -34.31 3.66
C THR A 755 -31.21 -35.40 3.27
N PHE A 756 -31.35 -35.99 2.07
CA PHE A 756 -30.44 -37.02 1.56
C PHE A 756 -28.97 -36.58 1.55
N LEU A 757 -28.70 -35.32 1.17
CA LEU A 757 -27.35 -34.75 1.16
C LEU A 757 -26.94 -34.31 2.56
N LEU A 758 -27.85 -33.71 3.33
CA LEU A 758 -27.54 -33.26 4.69
C LEU A 758 -27.11 -34.41 5.61
N GLU A 759 -27.71 -35.59 5.50
CA GLU A 759 -27.34 -36.80 6.25
C GLU A 759 -25.98 -37.38 5.83
N ARG A 760 -25.49 -37.04 4.63
CA ARG A 760 -24.21 -37.51 4.08
C ARG A 760 -23.10 -36.47 4.14
N LEU A 761 -23.41 -35.25 4.59
CA LEU A 761 -22.44 -34.19 4.81
C LEU A 761 -21.70 -34.45 6.12
N GLU A 762 -20.45 -34.90 6.01
CA GLU A 762 -19.62 -35.24 7.16
C GLU A 762 -19.09 -33.99 7.88
N GLY A 763 -18.66 -32.99 7.12
CA GLY A 763 -18.17 -31.76 7.72
C GLY A 763 -17.85 -30.62 6.76
N VAL A 764 -17.69 -29.44 7.35
CA VAL A 764 -17.36 -28.18 6.69
C VAL A 764 -16.12 -27.60 7.35
N TYR A 765 -15.05 -27.43 6.57
CA TYR A 765 -13.75 -26.94 7.04
C TYR A 765 -13.45 -25.62 6.33
N THR A 766 -13.28 -24.53 7.08
CA THR A 766 -13.10 -23.20 6.49
C THR A 766 -11.87 -22.51 7.02
N PHE A 767 -11.18 -21.78 6.15
CA PHE A 767 -9.90 -21.12 6.46
C PHE A 767 -10.03 -19.63 6.14
N GLY A 768 -9.84 -18.76 7.13
CA GLY A 768 -9.96 -17.33 6.91
C GLY A 768 -11.37 -16.89 6.48
N GLN A 769 -12.41 -17.63 6.89
CA GLN A 769 -13.80 -17.41 6.50
C GLN A 769 -14.31 -16.03 6.98
N PRO A 770 -14.87 -15.18 6.12
CA PRO A 770 -15.57 -13.96 6.54
C PRO A 770 -16.90 -14.26 7.23
N ARG A 771 -17.54 -13.25 7.83
CA ARG A 771 -18.87 -13.37 8.44
C ARG A 771 -19.93 -13.44 7.35
N VAL A 772 -20.79 -14.46 7.41
CA VAL A 772 -21.70 -14.81 6.31
C VAL A 772 -23.12 -14.30 6.54
N GLY A 773 -23.55 -14.13 7.79
CA GLY A 773 -24.89 -13.68 8.12
C GLY A 773 -25.00 -13.04 9.49
N ASN A 774 -26.21 -12.67 9.88
CA ASN A 774 -26.49 -12.08 11.19
C ASN A 774 -26.70 -13.13 12.29
N LYS A 775 -26.91 -12.66 13.53
CA LYS A 775 -27.22 -13.52 14.69
C LYS A 775 -28.35 -14.54 14.48
N THR A 776 -29.40 -14.17 13.74
CA THR A 776 -30.51 -15.08 13.43
C THR A 776 -30.04 -16.21 12.52
N PHE A 777 -29.25 -15.89 11.49
CA PHE A 777 -28.63 -16.87 10.61
C PHE A 777 -27.64 -17.76 11.35
N ALA A 778 -26.80 -17.19 12.21
CA ALA A 778 -25.90 -17.91 13.10
C ALA A 778 -26.66 -18.95 13.95
N SER A 779 -27.76 -18.54 14.59
CA SER A 779 -28.60 -19.43 15.41
C SER A 779 -29.28 -20.52 14.59
N TYR A 780 -29.75 -20.19 13.37
CA TYR A 780 -30.32 -21.14 12.43
C TYR A 780 -29.29 -22.22 12.03
N MET A 781 -28.06 -21.81 11.69
CA MET A 781 -27.00 -22.73 11.30
C MET A 781 -26.56 -23.61 12.46
N ASP A 782 -26.31 -23.05 13.65
CA ASP A 782 -25.90 -23.82 14.83
C ASP A 782 -26.92 -24.91 15.20
N LYS A 783 -28.23 -24.59 15.09
CA LYS A 783 -29.29 -25.55 15.36
C LYS A 783 -29.30 -26.70 14.34
N ASN A 784 -29.25 -26.37 13.05
CA ASN A 784 -29.38 -27.37 11.99
C ASN A 784 -28.11 -28.22 11.83
N LEU A 785 -26.91 -27.64 11.97
CA LEU A 785 -25.66 -28.41 11.93
C LEU A 785 -25.62 -29.45 13.06
N LYS A 786 -26.08 -29.08 14.27
CA LYS A 786 -26.23 -30.02 15.39
C LYS A 786 -27.29 -31.09 15.12
N HIS A 787 -28.42 -30.72 14.52
CA HIS A 787 -29.50 -31.66 14.20
C HIS A 787 -29.04 -32.77 13.26
N TYR A 788 -28.28 -32.44 12.22
CA TYR A 788 -27.75 -33.40 11.24
C TYR A 788 -26.40 -34.01 11.63
N GLY A 789 -25.82 -33.62 12.77
CA GLY A 789 -24.52 -34.11 13.22
C GLY A 789 -23.33 -33.70 12.33
N ILE A 790 -23.44 -32.55 11.64
CA ILE A 790 -22.43 -32.05 10.70
C ILE A 790 -21.30 -31.38 11.49
N LYS A 791 -20.05 -31.83 11.31
CA LYS A 791 -18.87 -31.18 11.90
C LYS A 791 -18.59 -29.84 11.23
N TYR A 792 -18.42 -28.76 11.99
CA TYR A 792 -18.04 -27.45 11.46
C TYR A 792 -16.77 -26.94 12.16
N SER A 793 -15.70 -26.74 11.39
CA SER A 793 -14.41 -26.26 11.87
C SER A 793 -14.00 -24.99 11.15
N ARG A 794 -13.89 -23.89 11.90
CA ARG A 794 -13.48 -22.57 11.40
C ARG A 794 -12.07 -22.24 11.89
N PHE A 795 -11.10 -22.19 10.98
CA PHE A 795 -9.70 -21.88 11.26
C PHE A 795 -9.43 -20.39 11.02
N VAL A 796 -8.80 -19.73 11.99
CA VAL A 796 -8.40 -18.32 11.89
C VAL A 796 -6.95 -18.17 12.32
N TYR A 797 -6.12 -17.59 11.45
CA TYR A 797 -4.72 -17.30 11.76
C TYR A 797 -4.51 -15.84 12.18
N CYS A 798 -3.88 -15.66 13.33
CA CYS A 798 -3.27 -14.42 13.81
C CYS A 798 -4.14 -13.17 13.59
N ASN A 799 -3.66 -12.24 12.78
CA ASN A 799 -4.32 -10.99 12.43
C ASN A 799 -4.94 -11.05 11.04
N ASP A 800 -5.40 -12.21 10.56
CA ASP A 800 -6.10 -12.27 9.28
C ASP A 800 -7.29 -11.28 9.26
N ILE A 801 -7.30 -10.35 8.31
CA ILE A 801 -8.34 -9.34 8.22
C ILE A 801 -9.70 -9.91 7.81
N VAL A 802 -9.73 -10.99 7.03
CA VAL A 802 -10.96 -11.46 6.36
C VAL A 802 -12.00 -12.02 7.32
N PRO A 803 -11.66 -12.85 8.33
CA PRO A 803 -12.61 -13.27 9.36
C PRO A 803 -13.26 -12.14 10.13
N ARG A 804 -12.66 -10.95 10.11
CA ARG A 804 -13.13 -9.79 10.86
C ARG A 804 -14.06 -8.90 10.03
N LEU A 805 -14.42 -9.32 8.82
CA LEU A 805 -15.32 -8.63 7.90
C LEU A 805 -16.50 -9.53 7.51
N PRO A 806 -17.69 -8.96 7.22
CA PRO A 806 -18.13 -7.60 7.57
C PRO A 806 -18.19 -7.38 9.09
N PHE A 807 -18.26 -6.13 9.56
CA PHE A 807 -18.16 -5.82 11.00
C PHE A 807 -19.38 -6.28 11.81
N ASP A 808 -19.11 -6.76 13.03
CA ASP A 808 -20.09 -7.10 14.06
C ASP A 808 -20.40 -5.88 14.96
N ASP A 809 -20.75 -4.75 14.36
CA ASP A 809 -21.20 -3.60 15.14
C ASP A 809 -22.73 -3.51 15.19
N GLY A 810 -23.26 -2.67 16.07
CA GLY A 810 -24.71 -2.54 16.29
C GLY A 810 -25.52 -2.14 15.05
N ILE A 811 -24.87 -1.90 13.90
CA ILE A 811 -25.43 -1.45 12.64
C ILE A 811 -25.44 -2.60 11.61
N LEU A 812 -24.28 -3.22 11.34
CA LEU A 812 -24.15 -4.32 10.37
C LEU A 812 -24.58 -5.67 10.95
N LYS A 813 -24.29 -5.93 12.23
CA LYS A 813 -24.72 -7.12 13.00
C LYS A 813 -24.44 -8.48 12.33
N PHE A 814 -23.37 -8.57 11.54
CA PHE A 814 -22.88 -9.85 11.04
C PHE A 814 -22.12 -10.56 12.15
N GLU A 815 -22.42 -11.83 12.39
CA GLU A 815 -21.83 -12.63 13.48
C GLU A 815 -21.34 -13.97 12.93
N HIS A 816 -20.26 -14.49 13.51
CA HIS A 816 -19.89 -15.89 13.29
C HIS A 816 -20.76 -16.81 14.16
N PHE A 817 -20.68 -18.10 13.87
CA PHE A 817 -21.26 -19.18 14.66
C PHE A 817 -20.29 -20.36 14.73
N GLY A 818 -20.62 -21.39 15.50
CA GLY A 818 -19.70 -22.49 15.79
C GLY A 818 -18.46 -22.06 16.57
N SER A 819 -17.52 -23.00 16.75
CA SER A 819 -16.24 -22.73 17.43
C SER A 819 -15.17 -22.23 16.46
N CYS A 820 -14.40 -21.22 16.88
CA CYS A 820 -13.21 -20.75 16.18
C CYS A 820 -11.96 -21.44 16.69
N LEU A 821 -11.22 -22.09 15.79
CA LEU A 821 -9.87 -22.60 16.01
C LEU A 821 -8.88 -21.48 15.67
N TYR A 822 -8.53 -20.68 16.67
CA TYR A 822 -7.64 -19.54 16.51
C TYR A 822 -6.19 -19.93 16.76
N TYR A 823 -5.28 -19.49 15.88
CA TYR A 823 -3.84 -19.70 16.02
C TYR A 823 -3.10 -18.36 16.10
N ASP A 824 -2.13 -18.26 17.01
CA ASP A 824 -1.28 -17.06 17.11
C ASP A 824 -0.13 -17.04 16.08
N SER A 825 0.67 -15.98 16.08
CA SER A 825 1.82 -15.80 15.18
C SER A 825 2.96 -16.82 15.36
N SER A 826 2.87 -17.66 16.40
CA SER A 826 3.77 -18.78 16.70
C SER A 826 3.12 -20.15 16.44
N TYR A 827 1.93 -20.17 15.82
CA TYR A 827 1.13 -21.36 15.53
C TYR A 827 0.60 -22.10 16.77
N ASN A 828 0.47 -21.42 17.92
CA ASN A 828 -0.21 -22.00 19.07
C ASN A 828 -1.73 -21.86 18.90
N GLY A 829 -2.45 -22.97 18.94
CA GLY A 829 -3.90 -23.03 18.77
C GLY A 829 -4.68 -22.84 20.08
N LYS A 830 -5.84 -22.18 20.01
CA LYS A 830 -6.88 -22.15 21.06
C LYS A 830 -8.29 -22.22 20.45
N LYS A 831 -9.19 -22.96 21.10
CA LYS A 831 -10.63 -22.97 20.78
C LYS A 831 -11.26 -21.76 21.46
N VAL A 832 -11.83 -20.85 20.69
CA VAL A 832 -12.50 -19.64 21.18
C VAL A 832 -13.86 -19.52 20.52
N GLU A 833 -14.82 -18.86 21.15
CA GLU A 833 -16.11 -18.55 20.50
C GLU A 833 -15.89 -17.62 19.32
N GLU A 834 -15.01 -16.61 19.49
CA GLU A 834 -14.73 -15.61 18.46
C GLU A 834 -13.27 -15.18 18.46
N GLU A 835 -12.76 -14.79 17.29
CA GLU A 835 -11.37 -14.36 17.15
C GLU A 835 -11.04 -13.10 17.97
N PRO A 836 -9.81 -13.00 18.53
CA PRO A 836 -9.35 -11.78 19.17
C PRO A 836 -9.43 -10.59 18.22
N ASN A 837 -9.78 -9.41 18.76
CA ASN A 837 -9.95 -8.19 17.97
C ASN A 837 -10.97 -8.37 16.83
N LYS A 838 -12.21 -8.76 17.19
CA LYS A 838 -13.32 -9.00 16.25
C LYS A 838 -13.52 -7.89 15.21
N ASN A 839 -13.24 -6.64 15.60
CA ASN A 839 -13.24 -5.48 14.72
C ASN A 839 -11.80 -5.00 14.51
N TYR A 840 -11.19 -5.45 13.41
CA TYR A 840 -9.78 -5.28 13.03
C TYR A 840 -9.21 -3.86 13.24
N PHE A 841 -10.04 -2.83 13.07
CA PHE A 841 -9.67 -1.42 13.18
C PHE A 841 -9.77 -0.83 14.61
N SER A 842 -9.85 -1.67 15.64
CA SER A 842 -9.71 -1.21 17.02
C SER A 842 -8.29 -0.70 17.26
N TRP A 843 -8.16 0.58 17.61
CA TRP A 843 -6.88 1.27 17.80
C TRP A 843 -5.98 0.60 18.86
N LYS A 844 -6.56 -0.01 19.92
CA LYS A 844 -5.81 -0.75 20.95
C LYS A 844 -5.10 -1.99 20.40
N ALA A 845 -5.59 -2.55 19.29
CA ALA A 845 -5.05 -3.77 18.70
C ALA A 845 -4.01 -3.51 17.59
N MET A 846 -3.90 -2.28 17.07
CA MET A 846 -2.95 -1.98 15.98
C MET A 846 -1.48 -2.18 16.37
N ILE A 847 -1.09 -1.84 17.60
CA ILE A 847 0.27 -2.04 18.11
C ILE A 847 0.64 -3.53 18.14
N PRO A 848 -0.12 -4.41 18.82
CA PRO A 848 0.19 -5.84 18.82
C PRO A 848 0.12 -6.46 17.42
N MET A 849 -0.74 -5.95 16.51
CA MET A 849 -0.77 -6.40 15.12
C MET A 849 0.53 -6.06 14.36
N LYS A 850 1.10 -4.87 14.58
CA LYS A 850 2.39 -4.49 13.97
C LYS A 850 3.57 -5.27 14.55
N ILE A 851 3.54 -5.54 15.86
CA ILE A 851 4.52 -6.44 16.50
C ILE A 851 4.43 -7.84 15.90
N ASN A 852 3.22 -8.37 15.71
CA ASN A 852 3.00 -9.66 15.06
C ASN A 852 3.50 -9.68 13.61
N ALA A 853 3.23 -8.63 12.82
CA ALA A 853 3.73 -8.53 11.44
C ALA A 853 5.27 -8.51 11.39
N LEU A 854 5.92 -7.81 12.32
CA LEU A 854 7.37 -7.82 12.46
C LEU A 854 7.89 -9.21 12.88
N TRP A 855 7.21 -9.86 13.82
CA TRP A 855 7.54 -11.21 14.25
C TRP A 855 7.41 -12.23 13.12
N GLU A 856 6.36 -12.15 12.31
CA GLU A 856 6.17 -13.00 11.13
C GLU A 856 7.26 -12.78 10.09
N LEU A 857 7.67 -11.53 9.86
CA LEU A 857 8.80 -11.23 8.98
C LEU A 857 10.09 -11.85 9.52
N ILE A 858 10.38 -11.73 10.82
CA ILE A 858 11.56 -12.37 11.44
C ILE A 858 11.47 -13.89 11.31
N ARG A 859 10.30 -14.47 11.63
CA ARG A 859 10.02 -15.91 11.56
C ARG A 859 10.26 -16.46 10.14
N SER A 860 9.95 -15.71 9.09
CA SER A 860 10.15 -16.12 7.70
C SER A 860 11.61 -16.47 7.34
N PHE A 861 12.58 -15.98 8.11
CA PHE A 861 14.00 -16.30 7.94
C PHE A 861 14.48 -17.42 8.85
N THR A 862 13.76 -17.72 9.94
CA THR A 862 14.21 -18.65 10.98
C THR A 862 13.39 -19.93 11.07
N ILE A 863 12.21 -19.99 10.45
CA ILE A 863 11.26 -21.10 10.54
C ILE A 863 11.89 -22.44 10.10
N VAL A 864 12.77 -22.42 9.10
CA VAL A 864 13.49 -23.58 8.57
C VAL A 864 14.32 -24.27 9.65
N TYR A 865 15.03 -23.51 10.48
CA TYR A 865 15.87 -24.10 11.55
C TYR A 865 15.06 -24.81 12.62
N LYS A 866 13.77 -24.47 12.77
CA LYS A 866 12.89 -25.05 13.79
C LYS A 866 12.10 -26.25 13.27
N TYR A 867 11.63 -26.20 12.02
CA TYR A 867 10.68 -27.17 11.48
C TYR A 867 11.16 -27.90 10.22
N GLY A 868 12.30 -27.51 9.65
CA GLY A 868 12.90 -28.14 8.47
C GLY A 868 12.71 -27.36 7.17
N ASP A 869 13.41 -27.80 6.13
CA ASP A 869 13.52 -27.12 4.82
C ASP A 869 12.17 -26.97 4.10
N GLU A 870 11.22 -27.86 4.37
CA GLU A 870 9.88 -27.79 3.77
C GLU A 870 9.07 -26.55 4.21
N TYR A 871 9.44 -25.90 5.31
CA TYR A 871 8.79 -24.67 5.79
C TYR A 871 9.50 -23.40 5.30
N GLU A 872 10.47 -23.51 4.40
CA GLU A 872 11.17 -22.33 3.85
C GLU A 872 10.19 -21.37 3.15
N GLU A 873 10.24 -20.11 3.57
CA GLU A 873 9.46 -19.06 2.93
C GLU A 873 10.27 -18.38 1.82
N GLY A 874 9.73 -18.39 0.60
CA GLY A 874 10.37 -17.76 -0.56
C GLY A 874 10.43 -16.23 -0.47
N TRP A 875 11.27 -15.62 -1.31
CA TRP A 875 11.43 -14.16 -1.36
C TRP A 875 10.14 -13.39 -1.68
N LEU A 876 9.24 -13.96 -2.47
CA LEU A 876 7.94 -13.35 -2.78
C LEU A 876 7.08 -13.20 -1.51
N LEU A 877 6.99 -14.24 -0.68
CA LEU A 877 6.24 -14.18 0.58
C LEU A 877 6.91 -13.22 1.56
N ARG A 878 8.24 -13.22 1.65
CA ARG A 878 8.98 -12.25 2.48
C ARG A 878 8.69 -10.81 2.07
N PHE A 879 8.63 -10.53 0.76
CA PHE A 879 8.22 -9.22 0.24
C PHE A 879 6.80 -8.86 0.67
N VAL A 880 5.83 -9.78 0.54
CA VAL A 880 4.46 -9.58 1.03
C VAL A 880 4.44 -9.30 2.54
N ARG A 881 5.24 -10.00 3.34
CA ARG A 881 5.38 -9.74 4.80
C ARG A 881 5.94 -8.35 5.09
N VAL A 882 6.92 -7.86 4.32
CA VAL A 882 7.43 -6.47 4.41
C VAL A 882 6.31 -5.47 4.14
N LEU A 883 5.48 -5.70 3.12
CA LEU A 883 4.32 -4.83 2.85
C LEU A 883 3.36 -4.78 4.04
N GLY A 884 3.19 -5.87 4.80
CA GLY A 884 2.39 -5.89 6.04
C GLY A 884 2.87 -4.97 7.16
N LEU A 885 4.15 -4.57 7.14
CA LEU A 885 4.68 -3.56 8.07
C LEU A 885 4.18 -2.15 7.72
N VAL A 886 3.91 -1.88 6.45
CA VAL A 886 3.50 -0.56 5.94
C VAL A 886 1.97 -0.48 5.80
N LEU A 887 1.35 -1.49 5.20
CA LEU A 887 -0.10 -1.62 4.98
C LEU A 887 -0.84 -2.08 6.24
N PRO A 888 -2.19 -2.09 6.29
CA PRO A 888 -2.94 -2.58 7.45
C PRO A 888 -2.47 -4.00 7.84
N ALA A 889 -2.02 -4.17 9.09
CA ALA A 889 -1.28 -5.35 9.55
C ALA A 889 -2.17 -6.60 9.63
N GLY A 890 -2.18 -7.43 8.57
CA GLY A 890 -3.03 -8.63 8.49
C GLY A 890 -3.31 -9.17 7.09
N ILE A 891 -3.03 -8.40 6.04
CA ILE A 891 -3.06 -8.91 4.65
C ILE A 891 -2.10 -10.10 4.45
N PRO A 892 -0.84 -10.08 4.96
CA PRO A 892 0.04 -11.23 4.80
C PRO A 892 -0.46 -12.47 5.56
N ALA A 893 -1.13 -12.27 6.70
CA ALA A 893 -1.69 -13.34 7.52
C ALA A 893 -2.89 -14.03 6.86
N HIS A 894 -3.48 -13.43 5.82
CA HIS A 894 -4.53 -14.05 5.02
C HIS A 894 -3.99 -15.04 3.95
N GLY A 895 -2.67 -15.21 3.83
CA GLY A 895 -2.09 -16.14 2.87
C GLY A 895 -2.37 -17.60 3.21
N THR A 896 -2.67 -18.43 2.20
CA THR A 896 -2.89 -19.88 2.38
C THR A 896 -1.70 -20.60 3.02
N GLN A 897 -0.47 -20.11 2.82
CA GLN A 897 0.76 -20.63 3.45
C GLN A 897 0.62 -20.77 4.98
N ASP A 898 0.16 -19.71 5.66
CA ASP A 898 0.06 -19.72 7.13
C ASP A 898 -1.10 -20.64 7.56
N TYR A 899 -2.16 -20.77 6.76
CA TYR A 899 -3.24 -21.74 6.96
C TYR A 899 -2.77 -23.21 6.78
N VAL A 900 -1.88 -23.49 5.84
CA VAL A 900 -1.22 -24.80 5.71
C VAL A 900 -0.31 -25.06 6.92
N ASN A 901 0.37 -24.03 7.43
CA ASN A 901 1.24 -24.17 8.58
C ASN A 901 0.47 -24.45 9.87
N ILE A 902 -0.68 -23.82 10.13
CA ILE A 902 -1.46 -24.10 11.35
C ILE A 902 -2.03 -25.52 11.38
N THR A 903 -2.37 -26.11 10.23
CA THR A 903 -2.90 -27.49 10.20
C THR A 903 -1.80 -28.54 10.32
N ARG A 904 -0.57 -28.23 9.88
CA ARG A 904 0.59 -29.12 9.96
C ARG A 904 1.35 -28.99 11.29
N LEU A 905 1.71 -27.76 11.66
CA LEU A 905 2.53 -27.45 12.85
C LEU A 905 1.72 -27.23 14.11
N GLY A 906 0.48 -26.74 13.98
CA GLY A 906 -0.39 -26.53 15.11
C GLY A 906 -0.76 -27.87 15.74
N ILE A 907 -0.61 -27.98 17.06
CA ILE A 907 -1.09 -29.15 17.81
C ILE A 907 -2.63 -29.18 17.66
N PRO A 908 -3.23 -30.29 17.24
CA PRO A 908 -4.68 -30.40 17.18
C PRO A 908 -5.24 -30.20 18.60
N LEU A 909 -6.02 -29.15 18.77
CA LEU A 909 -7.06 -29.16 19.80
C LEU A 909 -7.99 -30.31 19.41
N HIS A 910 -8.38 -31.16 20.36
CA HIS A 910 -9.43 -32.14 20.08
C HIS A 910 -10.59 -31.41 19.38
N LEU A 911 -10.95 -31.85 18.17
CA LEU A 911 -12.04 -31.26 17.38
C LEU A 911 -13.42 -31.59 18.00
N ASP A 912 -13.43 -32.24 19.17
CA ASP A 912 -14.59 -32.58 19.99
C ASP A 912 -15.23 -31.36 20.69
#